data_AF-A0A1Q9F3A8-F1
#
_entry.id   AF-A0A1Q9F3A8-F1
#
_cell.length_a   1.000
_cell.length_b   1.000
_cell.length_c   1.000
_cell.angle_alpha   90.00
_cell.angle_beta   90.00
_cell.angle_gamma   90.00
#
_symmetry.space_group_name_H-M   'P 1'
#
loop_
_entity.id
_entity.type
_entity.pdbx_description
1 polymer ?
#
loop_
_entity_poly.entity_id
_entity_poly.type
_entity_poly.pdbx_seq_one_letter_code
_entity_poly.pdbx_strand_id
1 'polypeptide(L)'
;MGLGRQILVCVSSKYKAVIRRYQSAGVPVQELRPRLSVFPKVRAILHSDGSGHVQLDERCPPWYDTASADSCKCFLVDLGYMTGREDHFVHSTAKFWLTNELGSITVFPSQIGVKQVCQQMQNHGGREWRRYADNLAFFLPKSSAGKKLTKPQIGKFGTGLSRSFFKGGGPFMLKDCSNLVCEALRRLGYMDDDMNADLQEAMFVFVNAPTNKYTLRKPLDALPSRTDTAAEVEDKLRHAFLSHRTDGQWRIAPKDVQTRRQLCKQGFLADVKASRGEVFRAMAKYARRHQLPEMKTYNGYLFRLLYHLDSNPDKTGRQGRMRGAVISRADSANKPDILDPESPYSIGGFCGLRYILQLLTVSYATLAERRLGPGGRVVVSSLFLLLMMATLVSQFAKAGSLLSAMTGLPEAGLSAALAAGLSALTWRSSSSTTASVNGWLTLGFVIACVALFTVGVPLADWSRLSRASWLACLPSFPTILQLFVYLEVIPTLGTLLKMDAGRMKRAILIGSVLLLVLELAWSGLGLGLVPFVRGLRADPVDVLLGQGGPVSAAVLLLGCCAVSTTILGTNLALRSFFCDGIPKRISVWAFVAASVLPAAASFSPDAFFGAIDFAGAYPVTLLWGCAPPLMALAAKPRSRRQAILLKLILFASVVSVAICAAQDVGRLLGLQAAARWA
;
A
#
# COMPACT_ATOMS: atom_id res chain seq x y z
N MET A 1 47.03 25.68 -5.74
CA MET A 1 46.33 24.38 -5.67
C MET A 1 45.17 24.52 -4.71
N GLY A 2 43.93 24.40 -5.22
CA GLY A 2 42.71 24.73 -4.48
C GLY A 2 42.40 23.73 -3.36
N LEU A 3 42.02 24.26 -2.19
CA LEU A 3 41.44 23.54 -1.06
C LEU A 3 40.10 22.91 -1.48
N GLY A 4 40.13 21.68 -1.99
CA GLY A 4 38.95 20.89 -2.28
C GLY A 4 38.22 20.51 -0.99
N ARG A 5 37.03 21.10 -0.77
CA ARG A 5 36.18 20.74 0.38
C ARG A 5 35.62 19.33 0.16
N GLN A 6 36.03 18.38 0.99
CA GLN A 6 35.54 17.00 0.96
C GLN A 6 34.17 16.92 1.65
N ILE A 7 33.15 16.40 0.96
CA ILE A 7 31.79 16.26 1.52
C ILE A 7 31.70 14.93 2.29
N LEU A 8 31.50 15.00 3.61
CA LEU A 8 31.28 13.84 4.48
C LEU A 8 29.78 13.71 4.79
N VAL A 9 29.17 12.58 4.42
CA VAL A 9 27.74 12.34 4.66
C VAL A 9 27.55 11.61 5.98
N CYS A 10 26.86 12.23 6.94
CA CYS A 10 26.57 11.62 8.24
C CYS A 10 25.18 10.96 8.25
N VAL A 11 25.10 9.63 8.35
CA VAL A 11 23.82 8.89 8.30
C VAL A 11 23.66 8.00 9.53
N SER A 12 22.48 7.98 10.14
CA SER A 12 22.21 7.07 11.26
C SER A 12 22.40 5.60 10.85
N SER A 13 23.11 4.82 11.66
CA SER A 13 23.43 3.40 11.40
C SER A 13 22.21 2.49 11.18
N LYS A 14 21.00 2.97 11.53
CA LYS A 14 19.73 2.29 11.25
C LYS A 14 19.34 2.27 9.76
N TYR A 15 19.94 3.12 8.92
CA TYR A 15 19.61 3.25 7.50
C TYR A 15 20.68 2.60 6.60
N LYS A 16 20.92 1.30 6.79
CA LYS A 16 21.96 0.55 6.06
C LYS A 16 21.83 0.59 4.52
N ALA A 17 20.62 0.76 3.99
CA ALA A 17 20.40 0.91 2.55
C ALA A 17 20.90 2.26 2.02
N VAL A 18 20.73 3.32 2.82
CA VAL A 18 21.18 4.68 2.48
C VAL A 18 22.70 4.78 2.58
N ILE A 19 23.27 4.23 3.65
CA ILE A 19 24.73 4.15 3.84
C ILE A 19 25.40 3.46 2.66
N ARG A 20 24.89 2.28 2.26
CA ARG A 20 25.43 1.53 1.11
C ARG A 20 25.36 2.30 -0.19
N ARG A 21 24.27 3.04 -0.43
CA ARG A 21 24.06 3.82 -1.66
C ARG A 21 25.07 4.97 -1.79
N TYR A 22 25.40 5.63 -0.68
CA TYR A 22 26.42 6.69 -0.69
C TYR A 22 27.84 6.13 -0.78
N GLN A 23 28.12 5.02 -0.08
CA GLN A 23 29.41 4.32 -0.18
C GLN A 23 29.67 3.80 -1.60
N SER A 24 28.66 3.22 -2.27
CA SER A 24 28.78 2.77 -3.66
C SER A 24 28.99 3.92 -4.65
N ALA A 25 28.65 5.15 -4.27
CA ALA A 25 28.87 6.35 -5.08
C ALA A 25 30.24 7.02 -4.78
N GLY A 26 31.13 6.37 -4.02
CA GLY A 26 32.44 6.90 -3.66
C GLY A 26 32.41 8.05 -2.65
N VAL A 27 31.25 8.33 -2.03
CA VAL A 27 31.11 9.40 -1.05
C VAL A 27 31.49 8.87 0.33
N PRO A 28 32.41 9.50 1.08
CA PRO A 28 32.72 9.08 2.44
C PRO A 28 31.49 9.29 3.34
N VAL A 29 31.08 8.22 4.03
CA VAL A 29 29.92 8.20 4.92
C VAL A 29 30.37 7.96 6.35
N GLN A 30 30.03 8.86 7.26
CA GLN A 30 30.18 8.65 8.69
C GLN A 30 28.87 8.08 9.27
N GLU A 31 28.91 6.86 9.77
CA GLU A 31 27.76 6.28 10.45
C GLU A 31 27.54 6.91 11.83
N LEU A 32 26.42 7.63 11.99
CA LEU A 32 25.98 8.15 13.27
C LEU A 32 25.35 7.02 14.09
N ARG A 33 26.15 6.44 14.98
CA ARG A 33 25.69 5.43 15.93
C ARG A 33 24.80 6.12 16.97
N PRO A 34 23.55 5.65 17.19
CA PRO A 34 22.74 6.22 18.25
C PRO A 34 23.47 6.02 19.58
N ARG A 35 23.65 7.10 20.36
CA ARG A 35 23.98 6.99 21.79
C ARG A 35 22.79 6.29 22.45
N LEU A 36 22.85 4.96 22.56
CA LEU A 36 21.85 4.19 23.27
C LEU A 36 21.99 4.52 24.76
N SER A 37 21.16 5.43 25.27
CA SER A 37 21.06 5.66 26.72
C SER A 37 20.34 4.51 27.44
N VAL A 38 19.69 3.62 26.70
CA VAL A 38 18.88 2.52 27.22
C VAL A 38 19.22 1.21 26.48
N PHE A 39 19.79 0.26 27.21
CA PHE A 39 20.16 -1.07 26.70
C PHE A 39 19.11 -2.13 27.08
N PRO A 40 18.98 -3.22 26.31
CA PRO A 40 18.24 -4.39 26.74
C PRO A 40 18.78 -4.91 28.09
N LYS A 41 17.87 -5.22 29.02
CA LYS A 41 18.16 -5.81 30.33
C LYS A 41 17.53 -7.19 30.52
N VAL A 42 17.29 -7.86 29.41
CA VAL A 42 16.65 -9.19 29.39
C VAL A 42 17.43 -10.05 28.42
N ARG A 43 17.79 -11.26 28.88
CA ARG A 43 18.28 -12.33 28.02
C ARG A 43 17.22 -13.40 27.86
N ALA A 44 17.09 -13.92 26.64
CA ALA A 44 16.35 -15.14 26.35
C ALA A 44 17.35 -16.22 25.99
N ILE A 45 17.38 -17.32 26.75
CA ILE A 45 18.35 -18.39 26.63
C ILE A 45 17.62 -19.65 26.19
N LEU A 46 18.08 -20.26 25.11
CA LEU A 46 17.64 -21.55 24.61
C LEU A 46 18.63 -22.62 25.09
N HIS A 47 18.13 -23.67 25.73
CA HIS A 47 18.89 -24.79 26.25
C HIS A 47 19.05 -25.91 25.20
N SER A 48 19.98 -26.82 25.47
CA SER A 48 20.29 -27.94 24.58
C SER A 48 19.17 -28.98 24.44
N ASP A 49 18.22 -29.01 25.38
CA ASP A 49 17.02 -29.84 25.32
C ASP A 49 15.89 -29.20 24.48
N GLY A 50 16.10 -27.99 23.96
CA GLY A 50 15.10 -27.21 23.23
C GLY A 50 14.14 -26.44 24.12
N SER A 51 14.26 -26.51 25.45
CA SER A 51 13.58 -25.61 26.37
C SER A 51 14.31 -24.27 26.48
N GLY A 52 13.73 -23.29 27.17
CA GLY A 52 14.40 -22.02 27.38
C GLY A 52 13.73 -21.17 28.43
N HIS A 53 14.45 -20.17 28.90
CA HIS A 53 13.97 -19.23 29.91
C HIS A 53 14.38 -17.80 29.57
N VAL A 54 13.79 -16.86 30.30
CA VAL A 54 14.14 -15.44 30.26
C VAL A 54 14.65 -15.00 31.62
N GLN A 55 15.72 -14.21 31.62
CA GLN A 55 16.29 -13.66 32.86
C GLN A 55 16.57 -12.16 32.71
N LEU A 56 16.53 -11.45 33.83
CA LEU A 56 16.97 -10.05 33.90
C LEU A 56 18.49 -10.00 33.91
N ASP A 57 19.04 -8.96 33.29
CA ASP A 57 20.47 -8.72 33.21
C ASP A 57 20.77 -7.23 33.36
N GLU A 58 21.94 -6.88 33.87
CA GLU A 58 22.27 -5.50 34.22
C GLU A 58 22.42 -4.62 32.97
N ARG A 59 23.16 -5.09 31.96
CA ARG A 59 23.33 -4.44 30.64
C ARG A 59 23.75 -5.45 29.58
N CYS A 60 22.99 -5.55 28.49
CA CYS A 60 23.44 -6.21 27.27
C CYS A 60 23.78 -5.17 26.19
N PRO A 61 25.03 -4.67 26.12
CA PRO A 61 25.42 -3.78 25.03
C PRO A 61 25.35 -4.54 23.69
N PRO A 62 24.79 -3.94 22.64
CA PRO A 62 24.79 -4.54 21.31
C PRO A 62 26.23 -4.74 20.82
N TRP A 63 26.52 -5.93 20.31
CA TRP A 63 27.76 -6.25 19.62
C TRP A 63 27.69 -5.75 18.17
N TYR A 64 28.76 -5.08 17.70
CA TYR A 64 28.77 -4.27 16.47
C TYR A 64 29.89 -4.64 15.47
N ASP A 65 30.40 -5.87 15.51
CA ASP A 65 31.37 -6.32 14.51
C ASP A 65 30.65 -6.85 13.26
N THR A 66 30.56 -5.99 12.25
CA THR A 66 29.88 -6.29 11.00
C THR A 66 30.63 -7.28 10.13
N ALA A 67 31.97 -7.31 10.20
CA ALA A 67 32.78 -8.20 9.40
C ALA A 67 32.58 -9.66 9.84
N SER A 68 32.72 -9.91 11.14
CA SER A 68 32.46 -11.26 11.71
C SER A 68 31.01 -11.70 11.49
N ALA A 69 30.04 -10.77 11.60
CA ALA A 69 28.64 -11.07 11.35
C ALA A 69 28.35 -11.48 9.89
N ASP A 70 29.03 -10.88 8.91
CA ASP A 70 28.87 -11.23 7.50
C ASP A 70 29.57 -12.55 7.16
N SER A 71 30.76 -12.83 7.72
CA SER A 71 31.41 -14.15 7.62
C SER A 71 30.53 -15.25 8.21
N CYS A 72 29.93 -15.01 9.37
CA CYS A 72 29.02 -15.97 10.01
C CYS A 72 27.76 -16.23 9.18
N LYS A 73 27.28 -15.27 8.38
CA LYS A 73 26.17 -15.51 7.44
C LYS A 73 26.57 -16.45 6.32
N CYS A 74 27.71 -16.20 5.67
CA CYS A 74 28.21 -17.07 4.61
C CYS A 74 28.34 -18.52 5.13
N PHE A 75 28.95 -18.68 6.30
CA PHE A 75 29.05 -19.98 6.97
C PHE A 75 27.69 -20.67 7.20
N LEU A 76 26.67 -19.97 7.68
CA LEU A 76 25.34 -20.54 7.88
C LEU A 76 24.60 -20.83 6.56
N VAL A 77 24.88 -20.08 5.50
CA VAL A 77 24.37 -20.36 4.14
C VAL A 77 24.98 -21.63 3.59
N ASP A 78 26.30 -21.81 3.73
CA ASP A 78 27.01 -23.00 3.23
C ASP A 78 26.52 -24.30 3.91
N LEU A 79 26.08 -24.20 5.16
CA LEU A 79 25.50 -25.31 5.93
C LEU A 79 23.98 -25.49 5.73
N GLY A 80 23.34 -24.64 4.93
CA GLY A 80 21.90 -24.72 4.62
C GLY A 80 20.97 -24.16 5.68
N TYR A 81 21.48 -23.50 6.74
CA TYR A 81 20.64 -22.85 7.77
C TYR A 81 20.09 -21.50 7.31
N MET A 82 20.59 -20.97 6.19
CA MET A 82 20.15 -19.74 5.54
C MET A 82 20.12 -19.95 4.02
N THR A 83 19.16 -19.35 3.34
CA THR A 83 19.07 -19.35 1.86
C THR A 83 19.61 -18.07 1.24
N GLY A 84 19.71 -16.97 2.00
CA GLY A 84 20.22 -15.70 1.50
C GLY A 84 20.40 -14.61 2.54
N ARG A 85 20.76 -13.39 2.09
CA ARG A 85 21.08 -12.25 2.97
C ARG A 85 19.88 -11.62 3.67
N GLU A 86 18.65 -12.00 3.31
CA GLU A 86 17.41 -11.46 3.90
C GLU A 86 16.86 -12.31 5.06
N ASP A 87 17.46 -13.47 5.33
CA ASP A 87 16.97 -14.40 6.35
C ASP A 87 17.24 -13.91 7.79
N HIS A 88 16.39 -14.34 8.72
CA HIS A 88 16.46 -13.88 10.09
C HIS A 88 17.52 -14.63 10.89
N PHE A 89 18.62 -13.93 11.13
CA PHE A 89 19.82 -14.47 11.74
C PHE A 89 19.62 -15.23 13.06
N VAL A 90 18.71 -14.77 13.94
CA VAL A 90 18.43 -15.42 15.24
C VAL A 90 17.91 -16.85 15.10
N HIS A 91 17.06 -17.09 14.10
CA HIS A 91 16.42 -18.38 13.87
C HIS A 91 17.46 -19.40 13.39
N SER A 92 18.24 -19.03 12.37
CA SER A 92 19.32 -19.87 11.83
C SER A 92 20.41 -20.15 12.86
N THR A 93 20.78 -19.15 13.66
CA THR A 93 21.75 -19.30 14.75
C THR A 93 21.27 -20.31 15.79
N ALA A 94 20.00 -20.25 16.21
CA ALA A 94 19.43 -21.18 17.18
C ALA A 94 19.37 -22.62 16.65
N LYS A 95 18.97 -22.80 15.39
CA LYS A 95 18.93 -24.10 14.72
C LYS A 95 20.33 -24.71 14.61
N PHE A 96 21.29 -23.95 14.10
CA PHE A 96 22.68 -24.39 13.99
C PHE A 96 23.24 -24.83 15.35
N TRP A 97 23.01 -24.03 16.39
CA TRP A 97 23.52 -24.30 17.73
C TRP A 97 22.99 -25.60 18.32
N LEU A 98 21.68 -25.84 18.15
CA LEU A 98 21.02 -27.02 18.69
C LEU A 98 21.39 -28.28 17.90
N THR A 99 21.41 -28.20 16.56
CA THR A 99 21.76 -29.35 15.70
C THR A 99 23.18 -29.84 15.96
N ASN A 100 24.10 -28.94 16.32
CA ASN A 100 25.50 -29.24 16.61
C ASN A 100 25.79 -29.46 18.12
N GLU A 101 24.75 -29.52 18.94
CA GLU A 101 24.83 -29.86 20.38
C GLU A 101 25.80 -28.97 21.17
N LEU A 102 25.78 -27.66 20.87
CA LEU A 102 26.73 -26.68 21.44
C LEU A 102 26.32 -26.13 22.82
N GLY A 103 25.43 -26.82 23.54
CA GLY A 103 24.90 -26.39 24.83
C GLY A 103 23.84 -25.28 24.71
N SER A 104 23.86 -24.32 25.64
CA SER A 104 22.86 -23.22 25.67
C SER A 104 23.30 -21.98 24.88
N ILE A 105 22.36 -21.33 24.20
CA ILE A 105 22.59 -20.12 23.40
C ILE A 105 21.67 -18.97 23.81
N THR A 106 22.20 -17.74 23.80
CA THR A 106 21.39 -16.54 23.98
C THR A 106 20.80 -16.09 22.64
N VAL A 107 19.47 -16.18 22.51
CA VAL A 107 18.74 -15.81 21.27
C VAL A 107 18.20 -14.38 21.32
N PHE A 108 18.12 -13.77 22.51
CA PHE A 108 17.84 -12.34 22.66
C PHE A 108 18.73 -11.73 23.75
N PRO A 109 19.37 -10.58 23.51
CA PRO A 109 19.49 -9.88 22.23
C PRO A 109 20.21 -10.73 21.18
N SER A 110 19.74 -10.68 19.92
CA SER A 110 20.21 -11.59 18.86
C SER A 110 21.71 -11.46 18.58
N GLN A 111 22.29 -10.29 18.83
CA GLN A 111 23.72 -10.01 18.65
C GLN A 111 24.61 -10.91 19.51
N ILE A 112 24.13 -11.35 20.68
CA ILE A 112 24.90 -12.24 21.56
C ILE A 112 25.01 -13.63 20.94
N GLY A 113 23.90 -14.19 20.45
CA GLY A 113 23.92 -15.47 19.75
C GLY A 113 24.81 -15.45 18.51
N VAL A 114 24.78 -14.35 17.74
CA VAL A 114 25.69 -14.16 16.59
C VAL A 114 27.14 -14.25 17.01
N LYS A 115 27.51 -13.52 18.06
CA LYS A 115 28.87 -13.51 18.59
C LYS A 115 29.29 -14.91 19.02
N GLN A 116 28.41 -15.67 19.69
CA GLN A 116 28.69 -17.04 20.11
C GLN A 116 28.98 -17.95 18.92
N VAL A 117 28.20 -17.86 17.83
CA VAL A 117 28.48 -18.64 16.60
C VAL A 117 29.79 -18.21 15.95
N CYS A 118 30.06 -16.90 15.84
CA CYS A 118 31.32 -16.40 15.29
C CYS A 118 32.54 -16.95 16.06
N GLN A 119 32.46 -16.97 17.39
CA GLN A 119 33.52 -17.52 18.24
C GLN A 119 33.68 -19.04 18.06
N GLN A 120 32.57 -19.78 17.95
CA GLN A 120 32.63 -21.23 17.68
C GLN A 120 33.24 -21.55 16.32
N MET A 121 32.90 -20.76 15.30
CA MET A 121 33.47 -20.88 13.96
C MET A 121 34.99 -20.62 13.94
N GLN A 122 35.47 -19.64 14.72
CA GLN A 122 36.90 -19.31 14.82
C GLN A 122 37.68 -20.34 15.64
N ASN A 123 37.12 -20.82 16.75
CA ASN A 123 37.81 -21.70 17.69
C ASN A 123 37.88 -23.17 17.21
N HIS A 124 37.00 -23.58 16.30
CA HIS A 124 36.87 -24.98 15.87
C HIS A 124 36.88 -25.14 14.34
N GLY A 125 37.87 -24.52 13.67
CA GLY A 125 38.02 -24.57 12.22
C GLY A 125 38.21 -25.96 11.58
N GLY A 126 38.47 -27.00 12.38
CA GLY A 126 38.61 -28.40 11.94
C GLY A 126 37.44 -29.33 12.28
N ARG A 127 36.36 -28.83 12.88
CA ARG A 127 35.19 -29.66 13.24
C ARG A 127 34.26 -29.81 12.04
N GLU A 128 33.79 -31.02 11.78
CA GLU A 128 32.70 -31.23 10.82
C GLU A 128 31.38 -30.73 11.39
N TRP A 129 30.76 -29.79 10.67
CA TRP A 129 29.50 -29.18 11.05
C TRP A 129 28.32 -29.89 10.37
N ARG A 130 27.28 -30.21 11.15
CA ARG A 130 26.07 -30.85 10.61
C ARG A 130 25.27 -29.85 9.76
N ARG A 131 24.93 -30.26 8.53
CA ARG A 131 24.04 -29.51 7.64
C ARG A 131 22.60 -29.52 8.15
N TYR A 132 21.85 -28.48 7.80
CA TYR A 132 20.45 -28.35 8.21
C TYR A 132 19.53 -29.32 7.45
N ALA A 133 18.52 -29.86 8.14
CA ALA A 133 17.62 -30.90 7.64
C ALA A 133 16.12 -30.53 7.75
N ASP A 134 15.79 -29.23 7.80
CA ASP A 134 14.42 -28.70 7.82
C ASP A 134 13.46 -29.22 8.91
N ASN A 135 13.98 -29.86 9.96
CA ASN A 135 13.20 -30.59 10.96
C ASN A 135 13.07 -29.89 12.30
N LEU A 136 13.42 -28.61 12.40
CA LEU A 136 13.37 -27.83 13.63
C LEU A 136 12.54 -26.56 13.45
N ALA A 137 11.67 -26.26 14.41
CA ALA A 137 10.87 -25.05 14.47
C ALA A 137 11.24 -24.22 15.70
N PHE A 138 11.77 -23.02 15.49
CA PHE A 138 12.18 -22.12 16.56
C PHE A 138 11.08 -21.12 16.93
N PHE A 139 10.83 -20.99 18.24
CA PHE A 139 9.85 -20.07 18.79
C PHE A 139 10.51 -19.16 19.81
N LEU A 140 10.30 -17.85 19.63
CA LEU A 140 10.65 -16.81 20.59
C LEU A 140 9.36 -16.07 21.01
N PRO A 141 8.67 -16.57 22.04
CA PRO A 141 7.39 -16.03 22.48
C PRO A 141 7.47 -14.56 22.89
N LYS A 142 6.54 -13.73 22.41
CA LYS A 142 6.44 -12.31 22.81
C LYS A 142 5.03 -11.94 23.24
N SER A 143 4.95 -11.18 24.34
CA SER A 143 3.68 -10.57 24.76
C SER A 143 3.38 -9.28 23.99
N SER A 144 2.11 -8.86 24.02
CA SER A 144 1.65 -7.61 23.40
C SER A 144 2.51 -6.41 23.83
N ALA A 145 2.87 -5.55 22.85
CA ALA A 145 3.49 -4.27 23.13
C ALA A 145 2.48 -3.40 23.90
N GLY A 146 2.66 -3.31 25.22
CA GLY A 146 1.80 -2.51 26.08
C GLY A 146 1.94 -1.01 25.84
N LYS A 147 1.28 -0.20 26.68
CA LYS A 147 1.48 1.26 26.73
C LYS A 147 2.96 1.62 26.89
N LYS A 148 3.33 2.86 26.53
CA LYS A 148 4.68 3.43 26.73
C LYS A 148 5.22 3.03 28.11
N LEU A 149 6.48 2.61 28.14
CA LEU A 149 7.13 2.19 29.38
C LEU A 149 7.17 3.33 30.39
N THR A 150 6.86 3.03 31.64
CA THR A 150 7.10 3.95 32.77
C THR A 150 8.59 3.96 33.13
N LYS A 151 9.07 5.02 33.80
CA LYS A 151 10.48 5.10 34.25
C LYS A 151 10.95 3.84 35.00
N PRO A 152 10.17 3.26 35.95
CA PRO A 152 10.55 2.00 36.60
C PRO A 152 10.64 0.81 35.64
N GLN A 153 9.77 0.74 34.63
CA GLN A 153 9.81 -0.32 33.63
C GLN A 153 11.01 -0.19 32.68
N ILE A 154 11.44 1.05 32.37
CA ILE A 154 12.69 1.31 31.67
C ILE A 154 13.88 0.89 32.54
N GLY A 155 13.85 1.22 33.83
CA GLY A 155 14.88 0.79 34.79
C GLY A 155 15.03 -0.74 34.87
N LYS A 156 13.90 -1.47 34.89
CA LYS A 156 13.85 -2.94 35.01
C LYS A 156 14.17 -3.68 33.72
N PHE A 157 13.53 -3.31 32.59
CA PHE A 157 13.63 -4.07 31.34
C PHE A 157 14.53 -3.42 30.29
N GLY A 158 14.86 -2.13 30.47
CA GLY A 158 15.50 -1.32 29.45
C GLY A 158 14.53 -0.95 28.34
N THR A 159 14.28 -1.88 27.41
CA THR A 159 13.50 -1.61 26.19
C THR A 159 12.10 -2.22 26.24
N GLY A 160 11.19 -1.70 25.39
CA GLY A 160 9.84 -2.25 25.26
C GLY A 160 9.85 -3.70 24.76
N LEU A 161 10.80 -4.02 23.88
CA LEU A 161 10.98 -5.35 23.33
C LEU A 161 11.47 -6.34 24.39
N SER A 162 12.43 -5.94 25.23
CA SER A 162 12.90 -6.72 26.38
C SER A 162 11.75 -7.09 27.33
N ARG A 163 10.89 -6.12 27.65
CA ARG A 163 9.67 -6.38 28.45
C ARG A 163 8.73 -7.36 27.76
N SER A 164 8.57 -7.25 26.44
CA SER A 164 7.70 -8.13 25.67
C SER A 164 8.17 -9.58 25.70
N PHE A 165 9.47 -9.84 25.57
CA PHE A 165 10.06 -11.19 25.69
C PHE A 165 10.01 -11.71 27.13
N PHE A 166 10.38 -10.88 28.12
CA PHE A 166 10.31 -11.29 29.53
C PHE A 166 8.90 -11.75 29.94
N LYS A 167 7.86 -11.08 29.42
CA LYS A 167 6.46 -11.46 29.64
C LYS A 167 5.94 -12.55 28.68
N GLY A 168 6.63 -12.77 27.57
CA GLY A 168 6.28 -13.77 26.56
C GLY A 168 6.64 -15.17 27.01
N GLY A 169 7.74 -15.30 27.76
CA GLY A 169 8.29 -16.59 28.19
C GLY A 169 9.64 -16.88 27.53
N GLY A 170 10.24 -18.00 27.90
CA GLY A 170 11.48 -18.48 27.31
C GLY A 170 11.31 -18.91 25.85
N PRO A 171 12.39 -18.89 25.05
CA PRO A 171 12.39 -19.47 23.73
C PRO A 171 12.24 -20.99 23.83
N PHE A 172 11.78 -21.64 22.77
CA PHE A 172 11.78 -23.08 22.68
C PHE A 172 11.96 -23.56 21.24
N MET A 173 12.40 -24.80 21.08
CA MET A 173 12.54 -25.48 19.81
C MET A 173 11.66 -26.73 19.80
N LEU A 174 10.97 -26.95 18.69
CA LEU A 174 10.21 -28.18 18.45
C LEU A 174 10.79 -28.93 17.25
N LYS A 175 10.78 -30.26 17.31
CA LYS A 175 11.08 -31.12 16.16
C LYS A 175 9.84 -31.26 15.28
N ASP A 176 10.06 -31.36 13.98
CA ASP A 176 8.97 -31.53 13.03
C ASP A 176 8.25 -32.88 13.24
N CYS A 177 6.93 -32.84 13.40
CA CYS A 177 6.07 -34.01 13.65
C CYS A 177 4.63 -33.68 13.24
N SER A 178 3.75 -34.68 13.07
CA SER A 178 2.35 -34.44 12.66
C SER A 178 1.62 -33.46 13.59
N ASN A 179 1.93 -33.47 14.89
CA ASN A 179 1.30 -32.60 15.89
C ASN A 179 2.04 -31.28 16.16
N LEU A 180 2.99 -30.87 15.30
CA LEU A 180 3.84 -29.69 15.51
C LEU A 180 3.01 -28.43 15.81
N VAL A 181 1.95 -28.20 15.03
CA VAL A 181 1.11 -27.00 15.16
C VAL A 181 0.37 -27.01 16.49
N CYS A 182 -0.21 -28.14 16.89
CA CYS A 182 -0.89 -28.31 18.17
C CYS A 182 0.05 -28.05 19.35
N GLU A 183 1.25 -28.65 19.36
CA GLU A 183 2.24 -28.47 20.43
C GLU A 183 2.75 -27.02 20.50
N ALA A 184 2.98 -26.39 19.34
CA ALA A 184 3.36 -24.98 19.27
C ALA A 184 2.26 -24.07 19.86
N LEU A 185 0.99 -24.31 19.51
CA LEU A 185 -0.14 -23.52 20.01
C LEU A 185 -0.38 -23.73 21.51
N ARG A 186 -0.16 -24.93 22.04
CA ARG A 186 -0.16 -25.20 23.49
C ARG A 186 0.93 -24.40 24.20
N ARG A 187 2.18 -24.47 23.74
CA ARG A 187 3.29 -23.71 24.35
C ARG A 187 3.15 -22.19 24.24
N LEU A 188 2.43 -21.70 23.23
CA LEU A 188 2.10 -20.28 23.08
C LEU A 188 0.84 -19.84 23.84
N GLY A 189 0.16 -20.78 24.52
CA GLY A 189 -1.01 -20.54 25.37
C GLY A 189 -2.34 -20.41 24.63
N TYR A 190 -2.38 -20.78 23.34
CA TYR A 190 -3.61 -20.75 22.54
C TYR A 190 -4.50 -21.98 22.78
N MET A 191 -3.89 -23.11 23.20
CA MET A 191 -4.57 -24.36 23.52
C MET A 191 -4.26 -24.81 24.95
N ASP A 192 -5.24 -25.44 25.58
CA ASP A 192 -5.14 -26.17 26.84
C ASP A 192 -6.17 -27.33 26.82
N ASP A 193 -6.03 -28.27 27.74
CA ASP A 193 -6.93 -29.44 27.81
C ASP A 193 -8.26 -29.11 28.54
N ASP A 194 -8.48 -27.83 28.90
CA ASP A 194 -9.64 -27.37 29.66
C ASP A 194 -10.62 -26.56 28.77
N MET A 195 -10.41 -25.25 28.66
CA MET A 195 -11.34 -24.31 28.04
C MET A 195 -10.90 -23.87 26.64
N ASN A 196 -9.78 -24.40 26.13
CA ASN A 196 -9.20 -24.06 24.83
C ASN A 196 -8.80 -25.31 24.02
N ALA A 197 -9.59 -26.39 24.09
CA ALA A 197 -9.28 -27.66 23.44
C ALA A 197 -9.51 -27.67 21.90
N ASP A 198 -10.28 -26.73 21.33
CA ASP A 198 -10.58 -26.70 19.89
C ASP A 198 -9.39 -26.14 19.08
N LEU A 199 -8.70 -27.02 18.34
CA LEU A 199 -7.54 -26.68 17.51
C LEU A 199 -7.86 -25.66 16.42
N GLN A 200 -9.04 -25.74 15.79
CA GLN A 200 -9.41 -24.82 14.71
C GLN A 200 -9.58 -23.40 15.24
N GLU A 201 -10.18 -23.27 16.42
CA GLU A 201 -10.34 -21.99 17.09
C GLU A 201 -9.01 -21.43 17.59
N ALA A 202 -8.12 -22.29 18.09
CA ALA A 202 -6.76 -21.89 18.45
C ALA A 202 -5.96 -21.37 17.24
N MET A 203 -5.99 -22.08 16.10
CA MET A 203 -5.40 -21.61 14.85
C MET A 203 -6.02 -20.29 14.40
N PHE A 204 -7.35 -20.15 14.51
CA PHE A 204 -8.04 -18.91 14.17
C PHE A 204 -7.57 -17.72 15.03
N VAL A 205 -7.51 -17.88 16.35
CA VAL A 205 -7.07 -16.80 17.25
C VAL A 205 -5.59 -16.49 17.05
N PHE A 206 -4.76 -17.51 16.79
CA PHE A 206 -3.34 -17.35 16.49
C PHE A 206 -3.09 -16.56 15.21
N VAL A 207 -3.70 -16.98 14.08
CA VAL A 207 -3.56 -16.35 12.76
C VAL A 207 -4.01 -14.89 12.79
N ASN A 208 -5.02 -14.57 13.61
CA ASN A 208 -5.58 -13.23 13.71
C ASN A 208 -4.90 -12.34 14.76
N ALA A 209 -3.92 -12.84 15.51
CA ALA A 209 -3.12 -12.00 16.39
C ALA A 209 -2.26 -11.01 15.56
N PRO A 210 -2.15 -9.72 15.93
CA PRO A 210 -1.55 -8.66 15.11
C PRO A 210 -0.21 -8.96 14.46
N THR A 211 0.73 -9.45 15.27
CA THR A 211 2.11 -9.70 14.87
C THR A 211 2.23 -11.01 14.11
N ASN A 212 1.42 -12.01 14.48
CA ASN A 212 1.42 -13.32 13.82
C ASN A 212 0.84 -13.17 12.43
N LYS A 213 -0.31 -12.49 12.30
CA LYS A 213 -0.94 -12.13 11.03
C LYS A 213 0.00 -11.40 10.07
N TYR A 214 0.78 -10.45 10.59
CA TYR A 214 1.76 -9.71 9.80
C TYR A 214 2.88 -10.64 9.29
N THR A 215 3.38 -11.52 10.15
CA THR A 215 4.45 -12.48 9.85
C THR A 215 3.98 -13.54 8.86
N LEU A 216 2.75 -14.03 8.98
CA LEU A 216 2.18 -14.96 8.01
C LEU A 216 1.99 -14.31 6.64
N ARG A 217 1.60 -13.02 6.58
CA ARG A 217 1.34 -12.34 5.31
C ARG A 217 2.60 -11.92 4.55
N LYS A 218 3.55 -11.27 5.22
CA LYS A 218 4.62 -10.53 4.52
C LYS A 218 5.85 -11.36 4.18
N PRO A 219 6.57 -11.93 5.17
CA PRO A 219 7.77 -12.70 4.87
C PRO A 219 7.45 -14.07 4.26
N LEU A 220 6.27 -14.65 4.52
CA LEU A 220 5.97 -16.04 4.18
C LEU A 220 4.91 -16.24 3.09
N ASP A 221 4.04 -15.26 2.85
CA ASP A 221 2.83 -15.43 2.03
C ASP A 221 1.98 -16.66 2.44
N ALA A 222 2.03 -17.02 3.72
CA ALA A 222 1.37 -18.18 4.32
C ALA A 222 0.13 -17.76 5.13
N LEU A 223 -0.45 -16.58 4.87
CA LEU A 223 -1.67 -16.17 5.55
C LEU A 223 -2.86 -16.98 5.00
N PRO A 224 -3.62 -17.68 5.87
CA PRO A 224 -4.81 -18.40 5.44
C PRO A 224 -5.80 -17.52 4.65
N SER A 225 -6.43 -18.13 3.67
CA SER A 225 -7.52 -17.57 2.87
C SER A 225 -8.88 -18.06 3.41
N ARG A 226 -9.98 -17.49 2.90
CA ARG A 226 -11.33 -17.92 3.30
C ARG A 226 -11.74 -19.26 2.70
N THR A 227 -11.07 -19.71 1.65
CA THR A 227 -11.34 -20.98 0.97
C THR A 227 -10.52 -22.12 1.54
N ASP A 228 -9.55 -21.83 2.41
CA ASP A 228 -8.70 -22.86 3.00
C ASP A 228 -9.49 -23.72 3.99
N THR A 229 -9.30 -25.04 3.86
CA THR A 229 -9.71 -26.05 4.82
C THR A 229 -8.85 -26.00 6.08
N ALA A 230 -9.33 -26.60 7.18
CA ALA A 230 -8.56 -26.63 8.43
C ALA A 230 -7.18 -27.29 8.27
N ALA A 231 -7.07 -28.33 7.46
CA ALA A 231 -5.81 -29.01 7.16
C ALA A 231 -4.85 -28.10 6.38
N GLU A 232 -5.32 -27.39 5.36
CA GLU A 232 -4.49 -26.43 4.61
C GLU A 232 -4.01 -25.27 5.50
N VAL A 233 -4.82 -24.83 6.46
CA VAL A 233 -4.40 -23.84 7.47
C VAL A 233 -3.29 -24.39 8.35
N GLU A 234 -3.43 -25.64 8.80
CA GLU A 234 -2.42 -26.32 9.59
C GLU A 234 -1.10 -26.48 8.82
N ASP A 235 -1.15 -26.89 7.55
CA ASP A 235 0.02 -27.00 6.68
C ASP A 235 0.72 -25.65 6.48
N LYS A 236 -0.04 -24.57 6.28
CA LYS A 236 0.51 -23.20 6.19
C LYS A 236 1.20 -22.78 7.48
N LEU A 237 0.64 -23.13 8.64
CA LEU A 237 1.25 -22.85 9.95
C LEU A 237 2.50 -23.69 10.18
N ARG A 238 2.46 -24.99 9.84
CA ARG A 238 3.62 -25.89 9.88
C ARG A 238 4.77 -25.33 9.04
N HIS A 239 4.48 -24.95 7.79
CA HIS A 239 5.44 -24.30 6.90
C HIS A 239 5.99 -23.01 7.51
N ALA A 240 5.13 -22.17 8.10
CA ALA A 240 5.56 -20.93 8.74
C ALA A 240 6.50 -21.14 9.93
N PHE A 241 6.27 -22.19 10.73
CA PHE A 241 7.08 -22.52 11.90
C PHE A 241 8.45 -23.11 11.54
N LEU A 242 8.51 -23.91 10.48
CA LEU A 242 9.76 -24.49 9.99
C LEU A 242 10.60 -23.50 9.17
N SER A 243 9.97 -22.48 8.58
CA SER A 243 10.66 -21.52 7.71
C SER A 243 11.68 -20.63 8.43
N HIS A 244 12.89 -20.55 7.86
CA HIS A 244 13.97 -19.63 8.21
C HIS A 244 13.72 -18.17 7.79
N ARG A 245 12.64 -17.90 7.04
CA ARG A 245 12.24 -16.55 6.63
C ARG A 245 11.53 -15.76 7.74
N THR A 246 11.40 -16.33 8.94
CA THR A 246 10.85 -15.65 10.12
C THR A 246 11.89 -15.50 11.22
N ASP A 247 11.74 -14.48 12.07
CA ASP A 247 12.56 -14.30 13.28
C ASP A 247 12.16 -15.26 14.43
N GLY A 248 11.26 -16.20 14.17
CA GLY A 248 10.66 -17.09 15.16
C GLY A 248 9.80 -16.37 16.21
N GLN A 249 9.55 -15.06 16.06
CA GLN A 249 8.86 -14.29 17.09
C GLN A 249 7.36 -14.37 16.98
N TRP A 250 6.77 -15.29 17.72
CA TRP A 250 5.33 -15.50 17.78
C TRP A 250 4.72 -14.87 19.01
N ARG A 251 3.59 -14.19 18.83
CA ARG A 251 2.84 -13.61 19.94
C ARG A 251 2.08 -14.70 20.67
N ILE A 252 2.15 -14.65 21.99
CA ILE A 252 1.38 -15.52 22.89
C ILE A 252 -0.09 -15.11 22.97
N ALA A 253 -0.93 -16.03 23.42
CA ALA A 253 -2.35 -15.78 23.63
C ALA A 253 -2.59 -14.54 24.53
N PRO A 254 -3.63 -13.74 24.23
CA PRO A 254 -3.93 -12.55 25.01
C PRO A 254 -4.32 -12.90 26.45
N LYS A 255 -4.01 -12.00 27.40
CA LYS A 255 -4.48 -12.12 28.78
C LYS A 255 -5.84 -11.43 28.94
N ASP A 256 -6.67 -11.99 29.81
CA ASP A 256 -8.06 -11.56 30.07
C ASP A 256 -8.19 -10.35 31.02
N VAL A 257 -7.10 -9.84 31.58
CA VAL A 257 -7.11 -8.78 32.61
C VAL A 257 -7.92 -7.54 32.20
N GLN A 258 -7.79 -7.09 30.94
CA GLN A 258 -8.54 -5.94 30.43
C GLN A 258 -10.02 -6.27 30.23
N THR A 259 -10.31 -7.48 29.74
CA THR A 259 -11.66 -7.97 29.49
C THR A 259 -12.44 -8.12 30.80
N ARG A 260 -11.83 -8.71 31.84
CA ARG A 260 -12.42 -8.81 33.18
C ARG A 260 -12.87 -7.45 33.72
N ARG A 261 -11.98 -6.45 33.66
CA ARG A 261 -12.30 -5.08 34.11
C ARG A 261 -13.46 -4.46 33.34
N GLN A 262 -13.55 -4.73 32.04
CA GLN A 262 -14.63 -4.21 31.21
C GLN A 262 -15.96 -4.93 31.46
N LEU A 263 -15.93 -6.25 31.66
CA LEU A 263 -17.11 -7.02 32.04
C LEU A 263 -17.67 -6.57 33.39
N CYS A 264 -16.80 -6.28 34.37
CA CYS A 264 -17.22 -5.69 35.64
C CYS A 264 -17.85 -4.31 35.46
N LYS A 265 -17.20 -3.43 34.68
CA LYS A 265 -17.71 -2.09 34.41
C LYS A 265 -19.11 -2.11 33.77
N GLN A 266 -19.39 -3.11 32.95
CA GLN A 266 -20.67 -3.24 32.24
C GLN A 266 -21.67 -4.15 32.98
N GLY A 267 -21.39 -4.56 34.22
CA GLY A 267 -22.29 -5.36 35.05
C GLY A 267 -22.46 -6.82 34.61
N PHE A 268 -21.59 -7.33 33.74
CA PHE A 268 -21.60 -8.75 33.32
C PHE A 268 -20.82 -9.66 34.27
N LEU A 269 -19.95 -9.10 35.11
CA LEU A 269 -19.10 -9.83 36.05
C LEU A 269 -19.05 -9.10 37.39
N ALA A 270 -19.22 -9.81 38.52
CA ALA A 270 -19.26 -9.19 39.84
C ALA A 270 -17.87 -8.68 40.30
N ASP A 271 -16.82 -9.50 40.13
CA ASP A 271 -15.46 -9.17 40.54
C ASP A 271 -14.45 -9.54 39.43
N VAL A 272 -13.43 -8.69 39.26
CA VAL A 272 -12.28 -8.92 38.37
C VAL A 272 -11.53 -10.21 38.77
N LYS A 273 -11.56 -10.59 40.05
CA LYS A 273 -10.92 -11.81 40.57
C LYS A 273 -11.75 -13.09 40.41
N ALA A 274 -12.94 -13.02 39.79
CA ALA A 274 -13.80 -14.19 39.57
C ALA A 274 -13.07 -15.36 38.88
N SER A 275 -13.55 -16.58 39.07
CA SER A 275 -12.97 -17.78 38.48
C SER A 275 -12.96 -17.72 36.93
N ARG A 276 -12.06 -18.45 36.26
CA ARG A 276 -12.05 -18.51 34.78
C ARG A 276 -13.40 -18.96 34.20
N GLY A 277 -14.10 -19.89 34.86
CA GLY A 277 -15.42 -20.37 34.43
C GLY A 277 -16.52 -19.31 34.52
N GLU A 278 -16.52 -18.47 35.57
CA GLU A 278 -17.44 -17.34 35.67
C GLU A 278 -17.16 -16.29 34.60
N VAL A 279 -15.88 -15.99 34.35
CA VAL A 279 -15.51 -15.06 33.28
C VAL A 279 -15.92 -15.61 31.92
N PHE A 280 -15.75 -16.91 31.67
CA PHE A 280 -16.18 -17.54 30.43
C PHE A 280 -17.69 -17.38 30.20
N ARG A 281 -18.51 -17.67 31.21
CA ARG A 281 -19.97 -17.46 31.15
C ARG A 281 -20.33 -15.98 30.96
N ALA A 282 -19.62 -15.06 31.62
CA ALA A 282 -19.81 -13.63 31.45
C ALA A 282 -19.46 -13.16 30.03
N MET A 283 -18.39 -13.69 29.42
CA MET A 283 -18.02 -13.40 28.03
C MET A 283 -19.07 -13.91 27.05
N ALA A 284 -19.62 -15.12 27.26
CA ALA A 284 -20.70 -15.66 26.44
C ALA A 284 -22.00 -14.84 26.56
N LYS A 285 -22.34 -14.39 27.78
CA LYS A 285 -23.49 -13.48 28.01
C LYS A 285 -23.27 -12.12 27.33
N TYR A 286 -22.07 -11.59 27.41
CA TYR A 286 -21.67 -10.36 26.73
C TYR A 286 -21.81 -10.49 25.21
N ALA A 287 -21.25 -11.56 24.64
CA ALA A 287 -21.30 -11.83 23.20
C ALA A 287 -22.76 -11.91 22.70
N ARG A 288 -23.63 -12.65 23.41
CA ARG A 288 -25.06 -12.73 23.06
C ARG A 288 -25.77 -11.38 23.13
N ARG A 289 -25.53 -10.59 24.17
CA ARG A 289 -26.15 -9.25 24.32
C ARG A 289 -25.71 -8.28 23.21
N HIS A 290 -24.48 -8.40 22.74
CA HIS A 290 -23.92 -7.55 21.68
C HIS A 290 -23.96 -8.20 20.29
N GLN A 291 -24.71 -9.32 20.12
CA GLN A 291 -24.85 -10.06 18.86
C GLN A 291 -23.51 -10.41 18.19
N LEU A 292 -22.50 -10.74 19.01
CA LEU A 292 -21.20 -11.20 18.53
C LEU A 292 -21.27 -12.68 18.17
N PRO A 293 -20.51 -13.13 17.15
CA PRO A 293 -20.44 -14.56 16.81
C PRO A 293 -20.05 -15.41 18.02
N GLU A 294 -20.75 -16.52 18.19
CA GLU A 294 -20.42 -17.49 19.23
C GLU A 294 -19.07 -18.15 18.96
N MET A 295 -18.39 -18.49 20.06
CA MET A 295 -17.07 -19.09 20.07
C MET A 295 -17.13 -20.30 21.02
N LYS A 296 -16.30 -21.31 20.84
CA LYS A 296 -16.30 -22.50 21.72
C LYS A 296 -15.29 -22.39 22.84
N THR A 297 -14.21 -21.62 22.63
CA THR A 297 -13.06 -21.56 23.55
C THR A 297 -12.98 -20.25 24.30
N TYR A 298 -12.30 -20.29 25.45
CA TYR A 298 -12.03 -19.12 26.28
C TYR A 298 -11.27 -18.04 25.50
N ASN A 299 -10.23 -18.45 24.79
CA ASN A 299 -9.39 -17.57 23.96
C ASN A 299 -10.16 -17.01 22.77
N GLY A 300 -11.10 -17.76 22.19
CA GLY A 300 -11.95 -17.26 21.11
C GLY A 300 -12.92 -16.19 21.57
N TYR A 301 -13.62 -16.40 22.69
CA TYR A 301 -14.45 -15.33 23.28
C TYR A 301 -13.60 -14.13 23.69
N LEU A 302 -12.44 -14.36 24.31
CA LEU A 302 -11.53 -13.30 24.69
C LEU A 302 -11.07 -12.47 23.47
N PHE A 303 -10.73 -13.14 22.37
CA PHE A 303 -10.39 -12.50 21.11
C PHE A 303 -11.54 -11.66 20.56
N ARG A 304 -12.76 -12.19 20.54
CA ARG A 304 -13.95 -11.46 20.07
C ARG A 304 -14.23 -10.23 20.90
N LEU A 305 -14.17 -10.35 22.23
CA LEU A 305 -14.42 -9.24 23.14
C LEU A 305 -13.32 -8.18 23.03
N LEU A 306 -12.05 -8.56 22.99
CA LEU A 306 -10.96 -7.60 22.80
C LEU A 306 -11.10 -6.86 21.46
N TYR A 307 -11.44 -7.57 20.39
CA TYR A 307 -11.68 -6.96 19.09
C TYR A 307 -12.88 -6.00 19.10
N HIS A 308 -13.97 -6.38 19.76
CA HIS A 308 -15.15 -5.52 19.91
C HIS A 308 -14.86 -4.29 20.80
N LEU A 309 -14.16 -4.47 21.92
CA LEU A 309 -13.79 -3.39 22.84
C LEU A 309 -12.78 -2.42 22.24
N ASP A 310 -11.82 -2.91 21.45
CA ASP A 310 -10.88 -2.07 20.69
C ASP A 310 -11.58 -1.34 19.52
N SER A 311 -12.79 -1.78 19.13
CA SER A 311 -13.61 -1.15 18.09
C SER A 311 -14.59 -0.09 18.64
N ASN A 312 -14.71 0.07 19.97
CA ASN A 312 -15.65 1.01 20.60
C ASN A 312 -15.07 2.46 20.65
N PRO A 313 -15.72 3.46 20.00
CA PRO A 313 -15.14 4.78 19.72
C PRO A 313 -14.88 5.69 20.94
N ASP A 314 -15.52 5.46 22.10
CA ASP A 314 -15.37 6.33 23.29
C ASP A 314 -14.01 6.26 23.97
N LYS A 315 -13.15 5.30 23.58
CA LYS A 315 -11.78 5.17 24.08
C LYS A 315 -10.81 5.01 22.90
N THR A 316 -10.35 6.11 22.31
CA THR A 316 -8.91 6.41 22.09
C THR A 316 -8.62 7.31 20.88
N GLY A 317 -8.03 8.47 21.15
CA GLY A 317 -6.89 8.94 20.36
C GLY A 317 -5.71 7.99 20.54
N ARG A 318 -5.11 7.54 19.42
CA ARG A 318 -3.93 6.67 19.32
C ARG A 318 -4.09 5.22 19.83
N GLN A 319 -4.59 4.33 18.98
CA GLN A 319 -3.98 3.02 18.63
C GLN A 319 -4.92 2.24 17.68
N GLY A 320 -5.08 2.71 16.43
CA GLY A 320 -5.88 2.01 15.43
C GLY A 320 -5.02 1.08 14.57
N ARG A 321 -4.94 -0.22 14.91
CA ARG A 321 -4.48 -1.24 13.94
C ARG A 321 -4.89 -2.66 14.34
N MET A 322 -6.10 -3.06 13.97
CA MET A 322 -6.51 -4.47 13.82
C MET A 322 -7.85 -4.53 13.10
N ARG A 323 -7.89 -4.88 11.81
CA ARG A 323 -9.14 -5.19 11.09
C ARG A 323 -8.97 -6.46 10.22
N GLY A 324 -9.97 -7.35 10.32
CA GLY A 324 -10.20 -8.53 9.48
C GLY A 324 -9.85 -9.87 10.14
N ALA A 325 -10.84 -10.59 10.70
CA ALA A 325 -10.69 -12.00 11.03
C ALA A 325 -10.95 -12.86 9.78
N VAL A 326 -10.16 -13.91 9.53
CA VAL A 326 -10.12 -14.60 8.22
C VAL A 326 -10.87 -15.95 8.17
N ILE A 327 -11.41 -16.49 9.26
CA ILE A 327 -12.10 -17.79 9.20
C ILE A 327 -13.42 -17.73 9.99
N SER A 328 -14.55 -17.90 9.31
CA SER A 328 -15.80 -18.37 9.93
C SER A 328 -16.44 -19.36 8.95
N ARG A 329 -16.69 -20.59 9.39
CA ARG A 329 -17.44 -21.59 8.62
C ARG A 329 -18.95 -21.37 8.74
N ALA A 330 -19.64 -22.03 7.81
CA ALA A 330 -20.92 -21.72 7.20
C ALA A 330 -22.19 -21.90 8.07
N ASP A 331 -23.27 -21.33 7.53
CA ASP A 331 -24.69 -21.47 7.86
C ASP A 331 -25.29 -20.55 8.94
N SER A 332 -25.53 -19.31 8.55
CA SER A 332 -26.87 -18.72 8.52
C SER A 332 -26.85 -17.40 7.76
N ALA A 333 -27.95 -17.12 7.08
CA ALA A 333 -28.08 -16.11 6.05
C ALA A 333 -27.78 -14.66 6.51
N ASN A 334 -27.22 -13.93 5.55
CA ASN A 334 -27.40 -12.48 5.33
C ASN A 334 -26.54 -11.48 6.14
N LYS A 335 -25.92 -10.56 5.37
CA LYS A 335 -25.12 -9.36 5.73
C LYS A 335 -23.69 -9.54 6.28
N PRO A 336 -22.65 -9.14 5.52
CA PRO A 336 -21.33 -8.90 6.07
C PRO A 336 -21.27 -7.51 6.74
N ASP A 337 -21.12 -7.50 8.07
CA ASP A 337 -20.98 -6.26 8.84
C ASP A 337 -19.67 -5.53 8.60
N ILE A 338 -19.86 -4.24 8.40
CA ILE A 338 -18.92 -3.24 7.95
C ILE A 338 -18.29 -2.55 9.16
N LEU A 339 -17.06 -2.13 8.93
CA LEU A 339 -16.31 -1.19 9.73
C LEU A 339 -17.12 0.05 10.14
N ASP A 340 -17.39 0.19 11.44
CA ASP A 340 -18.00 1.41 11.96
C ASP A 340 -17.04 2.63 11.82
N PRO A 341 -17.52 3.82 11.42
CA PRO A 341 -16.75 5.03 11.11
C PRO A 341 -17.22 6.20 11.99
N GLU A 342 -16.67 6.33 13.18
CA GLU A 342 -16.98 7.44 14.09
C GLU A 342 -15.71 8.26 14.39
N SER A 343 -15.71 9.53 13.97
CA SER A 343 -14.99 10.67 14.58
C SER A 343 -15.37 11.95 13.81
N PRO A 344 -15.57 13.10 14.49
CA PRO A 344 -16.33 14.23 13.96
C PRO A 344 -15.44 15.47 13.79
N TYR A 345 -14.67 15.59 12.70
CA TYR A 345 -14.04 16.87 12.36
C TYR A 345 -13.89 17.03 10.85
N SER A 346 -14.39 18.18 10.37
CA SER A 346 -14.20 18.84 9.06
C SER A 346 -15.49 19.00 8.26
N ILE A 347 -16.10 20.17 8.48
CA ILE A 347 -17.11 20.80 7.62
C ILE A 347 -16.40 21.28 6.33
N GLY A 348 -17.06 21.13 5.17
CA GLY A 348 -16.65 21.74 3.89
C GLY A 348 -15.85 20.83 2.94
N GLY A 349 -16.32 20.69 1.69
CA GLY A 349 -15.58 20.18 0.51
C GLY A 349 -15.23 18.68 0.45
N PHE A 350 -15.03 17.99 1.57
CA PHE A 350 -14.33 16.69 1.61
C PHE A 350 -15.22 15.43 1.72
N CYS A 351 -16.54 15.54 1.50
CA CYS A 351 -17.45 14.38 1.60
C CYS A 351 -17.16 13.32 0.53
N GLY A 352 -16.75 13.74 -0.68
CA GLY A 352 -16.24 12.86 -1.74
C GLY A 352 -14.92 12.20 -1.35
N LEU A 353 -13.98 12.95 -0.75
CA LEU A 353 -12.68 12.40 -0.35
C LEU A 353 -12.81 11.29 0.69
N ARG A 354 -13.79 11.32 1.62
CA ARG A 354 -13.96 10.24 2.61
C ARG A 354 -14.42 8.92 1.97
N TYR A 355 -15.20 8.98 0.88
CA TYR A 355 -15.58 7.83 0.07
C TYR A 355 -14.46 7.41 -0.89
N ILE A 356 -13.75 8.38 -1.48
CA ILE A 356 -12.51 8.13 -2.23
C ILE A 356 -11.44 7.50 -1.32
N LEU A 357 -11.44 7.82 -0.03
CA LEU A 357 -10.56 7.18 0.95
C LEU A 357 -11.04 5.76 1.34
N GLN A 358 -12.31 5.41 1.13
CA GLN A 358 -12.77 4.01 1.19
C GLN A 358 -12.33 3.22 -0.06
N LEU A 359 -12.22 3.88 -1.23
CA LEU A 359 -11.62 3.32 -2.46
C LEU A 359 -10.19 2.85 -2.29
N LEU A 360 -9.49 3.33 -1.26
CA LEU A 360 -8.08 2.97 -1.04
C LEU A 360 -7.91 1.48 -0.71
N THR A 361 -8.93 0.84 -0.10
CA THR A 361 -8.80 -0.48 0.54
C THR A 361 -9.10 -1.69 -0.35
N VAL A 362 -9.76 -1.49 -1.48
CA VAL A 362 -10.21 -2.54 -2.40
C VAL A 362 -10.26 -1.95 -3.83
N SER A 363 -10.07 -2.77 -4.87
CA SER A 363 -10.30 -2.34 -6.27
C SER A 363 -11.66 -1.63 -6.42
N TYR A 364 -11.70 -0.58 -7.25
CA TYR A 364 -12.91 0.23 -7.41
C TYR A 364 -14.10 -0.59 -7.91
N ALA A 365 -13.84 -1.51 -8.85
CA ALA A 365 -14.84 -2.45 -9.37
C ALA A 365 -15.38 -3.39 -8.29
N THR A 366 -14.52 -3.87 -7.37
CA THR A 366 -14.95 -4.69 -6.23
C THR A 366 -15.77 -3.90 -5.21
N LEU A 367 -15.47 -2.61 -5.02
CA LEU A 367 -16.32 -1.76 -4.18
C LEU A 367 -17.70 -1.56 -4.81
N ALA A 368 -17.75 -1.34 -6.13
CA ALA A 368 -18.98 -1.26 -6.90
C ALA A 368 -19.80 -2.54 -6.76
N GLU A 369 -19.17 -3.71 -6.91
CA GLU A 369 -19.78 -5.02 -6.74
C GLU A 369 -20.46 -5.16 -5.37
N ARG A 370 -19.75 -4.76 -4.30
CA ARG A 370 -20.24 -4.87 -2.92
C ARG A 370 -21.40 -3.93 -2.61
N ARG A 371 -21.54 -2.81 -3.32
CA ARG A 371 -22.52 -1.76 -3.02
C ARG A 371 -23.71 -1.74 -3.96
N LEU A 372 -23.47 -2.06 -5.23
CA LEU A 372 -24.44 -1.98 -6.32
C LEU A 372 -24.70 -3.35 -6.96
N GLY A 373 -24.05 -4.41 -6.47
CA GLY A 373 -24.17 -5.77 -7.01
C GLY A 373 -23.33 -6.01 -8.27
N PRO A 374 -23.46 -7.19 -8.90
CA PRO A 374 -22.67 -7.59 -10.06
C PRO A 374 -22.77 -6.61 -11.24
N GLY A 375 -23.96 -6.05 -11.48
CA GLY A 375 -24.16 -5.03 -12.53
C GLY A 375 -23.31 -3.78 -12.30
N GLY A 376 -23.16 -3.34 -11.05
CA GLY A 376 -22.29 -2.20 -10.72
C GLY A 376 -20.82 -2.45 -10.99
N ARG A 377 -20.34 -3.69 -10.80
CA ARG A 377 -18.98 -4.10 -11.18
C ARG A 377 -18.78 -3.96 -12.68
N VAL A 378 -19.71 -4.49 -13.48
CA VAL A 378 -19.63 -4.44 -14.95
C VAL A 378 -19.62 -2.99 -15.42
N VAL A 379 -20.54 -2.16 -14.95
CA VAL A 379 -20.62 -0.74 -15.35
C VAL A 379 -19.34 0.02 -15.00
N VAL A 380 -18.83 -0.10 -13.76
CA VAL A 380 -17.60 0.59 -13.35
C VAL A 380 -16.38 0.10 -14.11
N SER A 381 -16.26 -1.22 -14.35
CA SER A 381 -15.17 -1.79 -15.15
C SER A 381 -15.22 -1.35 -16.61
N SER A 382 -16.40 -1.30 -17.22
CA SER A 382 -16.57 -0.82 -18.60
C SER A 382 -16.26 0.66 -18.75
N LEU A 383 -16.73 1.49 -17.82
CA LEU A 383 -16.41 2.91 -17.80
C LEU A 383 -14.91 3.16 -17.58
N PHE A 384 -14.26 2.35 -16.73
CA PHE A 384 -12.82 2.42 -16.53
C PHE A 384 -12.07 2.09 -17.81
N LEU A 385 -12.44 1.01 -18.51
CA LEU A 385 -11.85 0.66 -19.80
C LEU A 385 -12.06 1.78 -20.83
N LEU A 386 -13.27 2.34 -20.90
CA LEU A 386 -13.61 3.45 -21.79
C LEU A 386 -12.77 4.70 -21.51
N LEU A 387 -12.55 5.03 -20.23
CA LEU A 387 -11.65 6.12 -19.82
C LEU A 387 -10.21 5.88 -20.31
N MET A 388 -9.70 4.66 -20.15
CA MET A 388 -8.34 4.30 -20.61
C MET A 388 -8.24 4.43 -22.13
N MET A 389 -9.25 3.96 -22.88
CA MET A 389 -9.26 4.03 -24.34
C MET A 389 -9.29 5.47 -24.83
N ALA A 390 -10.19 6.30 -24.30
CA ALA A 390 -10.28 7.71 -24.67
C ALA A 390 -8.99 8.48 -24.33
N THR A 391 -8.39 8.17 -23.18
CA THR A 391 -7.08 8.73 -22.81
C THR A 391 -6.03 8.34 -23.84
N LEU A 392 -5.90 7.06 -24.21
CA LEU A 392 -4.96 6.63 -25.25
C LEU A 392 -5.21 7.27 -26.62
N VAL A 393 -6.46 7.43 -27.05
CA VAL A 393 -6.79 8.12 -28.33
C VAL A 393 -6.21 9.54 -28.32
N SER A 394 -6.46 10.30 -27.24
CA SER A 394 -5.92 11.65 -27.12
C SER A 394 -4.40 11.64 -27.13
N GLN A 395 -3.76 10.79 -26.32
CA GLN A 395 -2.31 10.80 -26.17
C GLN A 395 -1.61 10.36 -27.47
N PHE A 396 -2.15 9.40 -28.21
CA PHE A 396 -1.60 9.01 -29.51
C PHE A 396 -1.77 10.10 -30.56
N ALA A 397 -2.92 10.78 -30.60
CA ALA A 397 -3.13 11.91 -31.51
C ALA A 397 -2.09 13.02 -31.25
N LYS A 398 -1.89 13.40 -29.97
CA LYS A 398 -0.91 14.43 -29.64
C LYS A 398 0.53 13.97 -29.88
N ALA A 399 0.87 12.72 -29.57
CA ALA A 399 2.19 12.16 -29.87
C ALA A 399 2.53 12.27 -31.37
N GLY A 400 1.58 11.95 -32.25
CA GLY A 400 1.72 12.10 -33.70
C GLY A 400 2.06 13.52 -34.11
N SER A 401 1.26 14.50 -33.66
CA SER A 401 1.49 15.93 -33.96
C SER A 401 2.86 16.41 -33.49
N LEU A 402 3.29 16.03 -32.27
CA LEU A 402 4.58 16.41 -31.71
C LEU A 402 5.75 15.79 -32.48
N LEU A 403 5.67 14.50 -32.83
CA LEU A 403 6.71 13.83 -33.59
C LEU A 403 6.76 14.29 -35.05
N SER A 404 5.61 14.63 -35.63
CA SER A 404 5.52 15.22 -36.98
C SER A 404 6.22 16.57 -37.00
N ALA A 405 6.02 17.41 -35.98
CA ALA A 405 6.75 18.66 -35.82
C ALA A 405 8.28 18.48 -35.71
N MET A 406 8.77 17.33 -35.22
CA MET A 406 10.20 17.02 -35.14
C MET A 406 10.80 16.47 -36.43
N THR A 407 10.04 15.64 -37.14
CA THR A 407 10.57 14.76 -38.21
C THR A 407 10.06 15.14 -39.60
N GLY A 408 8.97 15.91 -39.68
CA GLY A 408 8.23 16.17 -40.91
C GLY A 408 7.48 14.96 -41.48
N LEU A 409 7.44 13.83 -40.77
CA LEU A 409 6.78 12.61 -41.23
C LEU A 409 5.26 12.61 -40.93
N PRO A 410 4.45 11.83 -41.66
CA PRO A 410 3.00 11.79 -41.46
C PRO A 410 2.61 11.36 -40.04
N GLU A 411 1.72 12.14 -39.41
CA GLU A 411 1.27 11.95 -38.02
C GLU A 411 0.76 10.54 -37.75
N ALA A 412 -0.07 10.00 -38.65
CA ALA A 412 -0.67 8.66 -38.48
C ALA A 412 0.39 7.55 -38.33
N GLY A 413 1.47 7.61 -39.12
CA GLY A 413 2.56 6.63 -39.05
C GLY A 413 3.32 6.71 -37.73
N LEU A 414 3.58 7.94 -37.26
CA LEU A 414 4.30 8.20 -36.01
C LEU A 414 3.46 7.82 -34.78
N SER A 415 2.17 8.15 -34.76
CA SER A 415 1.23 7.75 -33.71
C SER A 415 1.16 6.23 -33.59
N ALA A 416 1.05 5.52 -34.72
CA ALA A 416 1.00 4.06 -34.74
C ALA A 416 2.31 3.43 -34.26
N ALA A 417 3.46 3.94 -34.71
CA ALA A 417 4.77 3.45 -34.30
C ALA A 417 5.00 3.65 -32.79
N LEU A 418 4.63 4.80 -32.25
CA LEU A 418 4.78 5.10 -30.83
C LEU A 418 3.81 4.28 -29.97
N ALA A 419 2.56 4.11 -30.43
CA ALA A 419 1.59 3.22 -29.81
C ALA A 419 2.11 1.78 -29.73
N ALA A 420 2.63 1.25 -30.84
CA ALA A 420 3.20 -0.10 -30.87
C ALA A 420 4.43 -0.21 -29.96
N GLY A 421 5.35 0.75 -30.01
CA GLY A 421 6.58 0.77 -29.23
C GLY A 421 6.35 0.81 -27.72
N LEU A 422 5.60 1.79 -27.23
CA LEU A 422 5.33 1.96 -25.79
C LEU A 422 4.42 0.86 -25.23
N SER A 423 3.48 0.35 -26.03
CA SER A 423 2.62 -0.77 -25.61
C SER A 423 3.39 -2.09 -25.57
N ALA A 424 4.27 -2.35 -26.55
CA ALA A 424 5.17 -3.50 -26.50
C ALA A 424 6.14 -3.41 -25.31
N LEU A 425 6.69 -2.22 -25.03
CA LEU A 425 7.56 -1.97 -23.89
C LEU A 425 6.85 -2.27 -22.57
N THR A 426 5.64 -1.75 -22.37
CA THR A 426 4.86 -1.97 -21.14
C THR A 426 4.41 -3.41 -20.95
N TRP A 427 4.15 -4.15 -22.03
CA TRP A 427 3.83 -5.58 -21.97
C TRP A 427 5.05 -6.44 -21.62
N ARG A 428 6.17 -6.24 -22.31
CA ARG A 428 7.38 -7.08 -22.19
C ARG A 428 8.24 -6.74 -20.97
N SER A 429 8.17 -5.51 -20.47
CA SER A 429 9.04 -5.04 -19.39
C SER A 429 8.56 -5.46 -18.00
N SER A 430 9.52 -5.59 -17.09
CA SER A 430 9.26 -5.71 -15.66
C SER A 430 8.69 -4.40 -15.10
N SER A 431 7.94 -4.48 -13.99
CA SER A 431 7.41 -3.29 -13.30
C SER A 431 8.49 -2.31 -12.84
N SER A 432 9.70 -2.80 -12.55
CA SER A 432 10.86 -1.99 -12.17
C SER A 432 11.40 -1.15 -13.34
N THR A 433 11.44 -1.74 -14.54
CA THR A 433 11.90 -1.06 -15.75
C THR A 433 10.91 0.04 -16.15
N THR A 434 9.61 -0.26 -16.19
CA THR A 434 8.57 0.74 -16.50
C THR A 434 8.58 1.90 -15.51
N ALA A 435 8.76 1.61 -14.21
CA ALA A 435 8.88 2.65 -13.18
C ALA A 435 10.12 3.54 -13.37
N SER A 436 11.25 2.95 -13.78
CA SER A 436 12.49 3.68 -14.05
C SER A 436 12.37 4.59 -15.27
N VAL A 437 11.80 4.09 -16.37
CA VAL A 437 11.55 4.88 -17.59
C VAL A 437 10.60 6.05 -17.30
N ASN A 438 9.50 5.79 -16.59
CA ASN A 438 8.56 6.83 -16.18
C ASN A 438 9.25 7.89 -15.30
N GLY A 439 10.16 7.48 -14.41
CA GLY A 439 10.96 8.38 -13.58
C GLY A 439 11.87 9.31 -14.40
N TRP A 440 12.56 8.78 -15.41
CA TRP A 440 13.39 9.59 -16.32
C TRP A 440 12.57 10.56 -17.17
N LEU A 441 11.43 10.11 -17.70
CA LEU A 441 10.51 10.98 -18.45
C LEU A 441 9.93 12.09 -17.56
N THR A 442 9.60 11.77 -16.31
CA THR A 442 9.16 12.78 -15.33
C THR A 442 10.25 13.80 -15.03
N LEU A 443 11.52 13.36 -14.91
CA LEU A 443 12.64 14.28 -14.76
C LEU A 443 12.80 15.18 -16.00
N GLY A 444 12.69 14.60 -17.20
CA GLY A 444 12.69 15.35 -18.45
C GLY A 444 11.57 16.40 -18.52
N PHE A 445 10.36 16.02 -18.12
CA PHE A 445 9.22 16.93 -17.98
C PHE A 445 9.54 18.10 -17.04
N VAL A 446 10.11 17.84 -15.86
CA VAL A 446 10.47 18.91 -14.90
C VAL A 446 11.54 19.85 -15.48
N ILE A 447 12.57 19.31 -16.13
CA ILE A 447 13.60 20.11 -16.79
C ILE A 447 12.99 20.98 -17.89
N ALA A 448 12.12 20.41 -18.72
CA ALA A 448 11.43 21.11 -19.79
C ALA A 448 10.50 22.20 -19.27
N CYS A 449 9.78 21.95 -18.17
CA CYS A 449 8.99 22.97 -17.48
C CYS A 449 9.87 24.15 -17.08
N VAL A 450 10.98 23.89 -16.38
CA VAL A 450 11.89 24.95 -15.92
C VAL A 450 12.40 25.75 -17.12
N ALA A 451 12.90 25.06 -18.15
CA ALA A 451 13.40 25.69 -19.37
C ALA A 451 12.34 26.59 -20.03
N LEU A 452 11.11 26.09 -20.16
CA LEU A 452 10.03 26.86 -20.75
C LEU A 452 9.68 28.09 -19.91
N PHE A 453 9.57 27.99 -18.59
CA PHE A 453 9.28 29.16 -17.77
C PHE A 453 10.41 30.19 -17.84
N THR A 454 11.68 29.76 -17.85
CA THR A 454 12.81 30.70 -17.98
C THR A 454 12.81 31.47 -19.30
N VAL A 455 12.46 30.82 -20.42
CA VAL A 455 12.48 31.46 -21.75
C VAL A 455 11.15 32.18 -22.04
N GLY A 456 10.03 31.58 -21.64
CA GLY A 456 8.69 32.04 -21.99
C GLY A 456 8.24 33.24 -21.17
N VAL A 457 8.57 33.32 -19.87
CA VAL A 457 8.12 34.43 -19.01
C VAL A 457 8.56 35.81 -19.52
N PRO A 458 9.81 36.02 -19.98
CA PRO A 458 10.22 37.29 -20.57
C PRO A 458 9.53 37.65 -21.90
N LEU A 459 9.05 36.64 -22.64
CA LEU A 459 8.42 36.81 -23.95
C LEU A 459 6.89 36.95 -23.87
N ALA A 460 6.30 36.68 -22.71
CA ALA A 460 4.86 36.67 -22.51
C ALA A 460 4.29 38.09 -22.36
N ASP A 461 3.20 38.34 -23.08
CA ASP A 461 2.39 39.55 -22.94
C ASP A 461 1.33 39.33 -21.85
N TRP A 462 1.70 39.68 -20.61
CA TRP A 462 0.86 39.50 -19.43
C TRP A 462 -0.41 40.36 -19.44
N SER A 463 -0.50 41.38 -20.29
CA SER A 463 -1.70 42.22 -20.42
C SER A 463 -2.92 41.39 -20.88
N ARG A 464 -2.68 40.26 -21.55
CA ARG A 464 -3.71 39.35 -22.07
C ARG A 464 -4.52 38.65 -20.97
N LEU A 465 -3.96 38.49 -19.78
CA LEU A 465 -4.65 37.88 -18.63
C LEU A 465 -5.81 38.72 -18.08
N SER A 466 -5.88 40.00 -18.45
CA SER A 466 -6.97 40.89 -18.02
C SER A 466 -8.30 40.61 -18.73
N ARG A 467 -8.30 39.81 -19.80
CA ARG A 467 -9.50 39.42 -20.55
C ARG A 467 -10.20 38.25 -19.86
N ALA A 468 -11.46 38.42 -19.46
CA ALA A 468 -12.27 37.36 -18.87
C ALA A 468 -13.63 37.20 -19.57
N SER A 469 -13.89 36.02 -20.13
CA SER A 469 -15.19 35.62 -20.70
C SER A 469 -15.70 34.36 -19.99
N TRP A 470 -16.30 34.53 -18.81
CA TRP A 470 -16.74 33.41 -17.98
C TRP A 470 -17.76 32.48 -18.66
N LEU A 471 -18.66 33.02 -19.48
CA LEU A 471 -19.63 32.22 -20.24
C LEU A 471 -18.97 31.41 -21.37
N ALA A 472 -17.85 31.89 -21.92
CA ALA A 472 -17.11 31.19 -22.98
C ALA A 472 -16.34 29.98 -22.44
N CYS A 473 -16.18 29.84 -21.12
CA CYS A 473 -15.56 28.68 -20.47
C CYS A 473 -16.48 27.45 -20.40
N LEU A 474 -17.81 27.63 -20.56
CA LEU A 474 -18.77 26.55 -20.40
C LEU A 474 -18.53 25.35 -21.34
N PRO A 475 -18.22 25.54 -22.64
CA PRO A 475 -17.91 24.42 -23.54
C PRO A 475 -16.64 23.65 -23.18
N SER A 476 -15.71 24.27 -22.44
CA SER A 476 -14.44 23.67 -22.00
C SER A 476 -14.59 22.85 -20.70
N PHE A 477 -15.76 22.88 -20.07
CA PHE A 477 -16.02 22.19 -18.81
C PHE A 477 -15.69 20.68 -18.86
N PRO A 478 -16.03 19.91 -19.92
CA PRO A 478 -15.62 18.52 -20.04
C PRO A 478 -14.10 18.34 -19.99
N THR A 479 -13.35 19.15 -20.74
CA THR A 479 -11.88 19.14 -20.71
C THR A 479 -11.34 19.41 -19.30
N ILE A 480 -11.93 20.34 -18.55
CA ILE A 480 -11.52 20.61 -17.15
C ILE A 480 -11.77 19.40 -16.26
N LEU A 481 -12.90 18.70 -16.44
CA LEU A 481 -13.19 17.50 -15.65
C LEU A 481 -12.15 16.39 -15.90
N GLN A 482 -11.57 16.31 -17.10
CA GLN A 482 -10.53 15.33 -17.40
C GLN A 482 -9.31 15.45 -16.48
N LEU A 483 -9.06 16.61 -15.86
CA LEU A 483 -8.01 16.76 -14.83
C LEU A 483 -8.19 15.80 -13.65
N PHE A 484 -9.40 15.30 -13.38
CA PHE A 484 -9.67 14.33 -12.32
C PHE A 484 -9.34 12.88 -12.71
N VAL A 485 -8.79 12.62 -13.90
CA VAL A 485 -8.35 11.27 -14.32
C VAL A 485 -7.36 10.64 -13.34
N TYR A 486 -6.52 11.44 -12.66
CA TYR A 486 -5.54 10.95 -11.68
C TYR A 486 -6.14 10.12 -10.52
N LEU A 487 -7.47 10.23 -10.30
CA LEU A 487 -8.18 9.41 -9.30
C LEU A 487 -8.02 7.90 -9.56
N GLU A 488 -7.69 7.49 -10.77
CA GLU A 488 -7.35 6.11 -11.12
C GLU A 488 -6.07 5.59 -10.46
N VAL A 489 -5.10 6.47 -10.14
CA VAL A 489 -3.79 6.10 -9.58
C VAL A 489 -3.88 5.93 -8.05
N ILE A 490 -4.98 6.36 -7.44
CA ILE A 490 -5.19 6.33 -5.99
C ILE A 490 -5.03 4.93 -5.37
N PRO A 491 -5.55 3.82 -5.95
CA PRO A 491 -5.31 2.47 -5.45
C PRO A 491 -3.82 2.12 -5.43
N THR A 492 -3.08 2.49 -6.47
CA THR A 492 -1.61 2.29 -6.56
C THR A 492 -0.86 3.12 -5.52
N LEU A 493 -1.29 4.37 -5.28
CA LEU A 493 -0.74 5.17 -4.17
C LEU A 493 -1.02 4.51 -2.81
N GLY A 494 -2.16 3.83 -2.66
CA GLY A 494 -2.49 3.07 -1.46
C GLY A 494 -1.53 1.93 -1.19
N THR A 495 -1.22 1.13 -2.21
CA THR A 495 -0.27 0.03 -2.09
C THR A 495 1.14 0.55 -1.75
N LEU A 496 1.60 1.61 -2.44
CA LEU A 496 2.90 2.24 -2.20
C LEU A 496 3.03 2.85 -0.79
N LEU A 497 1.99 3.53 -0.31
CA LEU A 497 1.98 4.18 1.01
C LEU A 497 1.54 3.24 2.14
N LYS A 498 1.49 1.93 1.88
CA LYS A 498 1.14 0.89 2.87
C LYS A 498 -0.21 1.15 3.55
N MET A 499 -1.15 1.76 2.81
CA MET A 499 -2.52 2.01 3.26
C MET A 499 -2.61 2.95 4.48
N ASP A 500 -1.60 3.78 4.69
CA ASP A 500 -1.58 4.78 5.75
C ASP A 500 -2.44 6.00 5.33
N ALA A 501 -3.67 6.05 5.81
CA ALA A 501 -4.63 7.09 5.46
C ALA A 501 -4.10 8.52 5.72
N GLY A 502 -3.25 8.72 6.73
CA GLY A 502 -2.67 10.04 7.03
C GLY A 502 -1.59 10.45 6.03
N ARG A 503 -0.77 9.49 5.56
CA ARG A 503 0.20 9.73 4.49
C ARG A 503 -0.49 9.90 3.14
N MET A 504 -1.52 9.11 2.85
CA MET A 504 -2.28 9.20 1.62
C MET A 504 -3.02 10.54 1.49
N LYS A 505 -3.70 10.99 2.55
CA LYS A 505 -4.33 12.32 2.57
C LYS A 505 -3.33 13.43 2.26
N ARG A 506 -2.14 13.38 2.89
CA ARG A 506 -1.09 14.36 2.63
C ARG A 506 -0.53 14.26 1.21
N ALA A 507 -0.32 13.04 0.70
CA ALA A 507 0.17 12.84 -0.66
C ALA A 507 -0.83 13.35 -1.71
N ILE A 508 -2.12 13.05 -1.54
CA ILE A 508 -3.18 13.56 -2.41
C ILE A 508 -3.26 15.09 -2.29
N LEU A 509 -3.34 15.64 -1.07
CA LEU A 509 -3.47 17.09 -0.88
C LEU A 509 -2.28 17.85 -1.47
N ILE A 510 -1.06 17.45 -1.11
CA ILE A 510 0.17 18.11 -1.60
C ILE A 510 0.29 17.92 -3.11
N GLY A 511 0.02 16.71 -3.62
CA GLY A 511 0.05 16.42 -5.05
C GLY A 511 -0.95 17.26 -5.85
N SER A 512 -2.21 17.33 -5.39
CA SER A 512 -3.25 18.13 -6.05
C SER A 512 -2.94 19.63 -6.02
N VAL A 513 -2.40 20.15 -4.91
CA VAL A 513 -2.00 21.57 -4.82
C VAL A 513 -0.83 21.86 -5.76
N LEU A 514 0.19 21.00 -5.79
CA LEU A 514 1.34 21.17 -6.69
C LEU A 514 0.91 21.13 -8.17
N LEU A 515 0.05 20.17 -8.53
CA LEU A 515 -0.49 20.08 -9.89
C LEU A 515 -1.36 21.29 -10.24
N LEU A 516 -2.21 21.75 -9.32
CA LEU A 516 -3.02 22.95 -9.54
C LEU A 516 -2.14 24.20 -9.80
N VAL A 517 -1.09 24.39 -9.00
CA VAL A 517 -0.15 25.51 -9.20
C VAL A 517 0.52 25.42 -10.56
N LEU A 518 0.96 24.21 -10.97
CA LEU A 518 1.60 24.00 -12.26
C LEU A 518 0.64 24.27 -13.42
N GLU A 519 -0.59 23.76 -13.36
CA GLU A 519 -1.61 23.97 -14.40
C GLU A 519 -1.99 25.44 -14.55
N LEU A 520 -2.14 26.17 -13.43
CA LEU A 520 -2.41 27.60 -13.45
C LEU A 520 -1.23 28.39 -14.04
N ALA A 521 0.01 28.05 -13.66
CA ALA A 521 1.20 28.70 -14.17
C ALA A 521 1.38 28.45 -15.67
N TRP A 522 1.17 27.20 -16.12
CA TRP A 522 1.23 26.81 -17.52
C TRP A 522 0.15 27.52 -18.34
N SER A 523 -1.10 27.51 -17.88
CA SER A 523 -2.22 28.18 -18.55
C SER A 523 -1.99 29.69 -18.66
N GLY A 524 -1.50 30.31 -17.58
CA GLY A 524 -1.18 31.73 -17.57
C GLY A 524 -0.06 32.09 -18.54
N LEU A 525 1.01 31.29 -18.58
CA LEU A 525 2.10 31.48 -19.54
C LEU A 525 1.63 31.27 -20.99
N GLY A 526 0.84 30.23 -21.25
CA GLY A 526 0.26 29.94 -22.57
C GLY A 526 -0.59 31.11 -23.09
N LEU A 527 -1.47 31.67 -22.25
CA LEU A 527 -2.27 32.86 -22.59
C LEU A 527 -1.41 34.11 -22.86
N GLY A 528 -0.28 34.24 -22.17
CA GLY A 528 0.67 35.33 -22.40
C GLY A 528 1.46 35.18 -23.71
N LEU A 529 1.78 33.96 -24.11
CA LEU A 529 2.58 33.68 -25.31
C LEU A 529 1.74 33.58 -26.59
N VAL A 530 0.55 33.00 -26.51
CA VAL A 530 -0.29 32.75 -27.70
C VAL A 530 -1.16 33.97 -28.00
N PRO A 531 -1.07 34.56 -29.21
CA PRO A 531 -1.90 35.69 -29.59
C PRO A 531 -3.36 35.26 -29.75
N PHE A 532 -4.28 36.09 -29.26
CA PHE A 532 -5.70 35.87 -29.45
C PHE A 532 -6.09 36.25 -30.89
N VAL A 533 -6.38 35.24 -31.73
CA VAL A 533 -6.90 35.43 -33.08
C VAL A 533 -8.37 35.00 -33.10
N ARG A 534 -9.28 35.96 -33.30
CA ARG A 534 -10.73 35.68 -33.36
C ARG A 534 -11.03 34.65 -34.45
N GLY A 535 -11.69 33.57 -34.08
CA GLY A 535 -12.17 32.54 -35.02
C GLY A 535 -11.13 31.50 -35.43
N LEU A 536 -9.87 31.58 -34.95
CA LEU A 536 -8.85 30.59 -35.27
C LEU A 536 -8.86 29.44 -34.24
N ARG A 537 -9.32 28.27 -34.69
CA ARG A 537 -9.33 27.03 -33.91
C ARG A 537 -7.95 26.35 -33.98
N ALA A 538 -6.93 26.99 -33.43
CA ALA A 538 -5.57 26.48 -33.41
C ALA A 538 -5.21 25.97 -32.01
N ASP A 539 -4.63 24.77 -31.94
CA ASP A 539 -4.06 24.26 -30.69
C ASP A 539 -2.92 25.22 -30.26
N PRO A 540 -2.97 25.79 -29.04
CA PRO A 540 -1.93 26.69 -28.56
C PRO A 540 -0.54 26.04 -28.57
N VAL A 541 -0.44 24.73 -28.40
CA VAL A 541 0.83 24.00 -28.53
C VAL A 541 1.36 24.11 -29.96
N ASP A 542 0.51 23.93 -30.97
CA ASP A 542 0.93 23.96 -32.37
C ASP A 542 1.33 25.38 -32.79
N VAL A 543 0.65 26.40 -32.26
CA VAL A 543 1.04 27.81 -32.44
C VAL A 543 2.43 28.06 -31.85
N LEU A 544 2.70 27.57 -30.64
CA LEU A 544 4.01 27.74 -29.99
C LEU A 544 5.12 26.96 -30.69
N LEU A 545 4.81 25.79 -31.25
CA LEU A 545 5.75 25.02 -32.06
C LEU A 545 6.10 25.76 -33.34
N GLY A 546 5.10 26.36 -34.01
CA GLY A 546 5.26 27.14 -35.24
C GLY A 546 6.04 28.45 -35.08
N GLN A 547 6.16 29.00 -33.86
CA GLN A 547 6.99 30.18 -33.58
C GLN A 547 8.49 29.88 -33.66
N GLY A 548 8.90 28.61 -33.56
CA GLY A 548 10.30 28.21 -33.54
C GLY A 548 11.07 28.70 -32.29
N GLY A 549 12.40 28.55 -32.32
CA GLY A 549 13.27 29.03 -31.25
C GLY A 549 13.17 28.24 -29.92
N PRO A 550 13.71 28.79 -28.82
CA PRO A 550 13.87 28.04 -27.57
C PRO A 550 12.54 27.73 -26.86
N VAL A 551 11.48 28.52 -27.09
CA VAL A 551 10.12 28.24 -26.60
C VAL A 551 9.57 26.98 -27.26
N SER A 552 9.65 26.90 -28.60
CA SER A 552 9.22 25.72 -29.36
C SER A 552 9.95 24.45 -28.90
N ALA A 553 11.27 24.52 -28.73
CA ALA A 553 12.06 23.38 -28.23
C ALA A 553 11.65 22.93 -26.82
N ALA A 554 11.38 23.87 -25.91
CA ALA A 554 10.96 23.55 -24.55
C ALA A 554 9.53 22.98 -24.50
N VAL A 555 8.59 23.54 -25.28
CA VAL A 555 7.22 23.02 -25.44
C VAL A 555 7.22 21.62 -26.02
N LEU A 556 8.05 21.37 -27.04
CA LEU A 556 8.17 20.06 -27.67
C LEU A 556 8.67 19.01 -26.68
N LEU A 557 9.79 19.29 -25.98
CA LEU A 557 10.35 18.37 -24.99
C LEU A 557 9.33 18.10 -23.86
N LEU A 558 8.66 19.15 -23.39
CA LEU A 558 7.63 19.04 -22.37
C LEU A 558 6.48 18.14 -22.83
N GLY A 559 5.94 18.40 -24.02
CA GLY A 559 4.85 17.63 -24.61
C GLY A 559 5.22 16.16 -24.80
N CYS A 560 6.38 15.88 -25.39
CA CYS A 560 6.86 14.52 -25.61
C CYS A 560 7.03 13.75 -24.29
N CYS A 561 7.60 14.37 -23.25
CA CYS A 561 7.73 13.76 -21.94
C CYS A 561 6.36 13.50 -21.30
N ALA A 562 5.48 14.51 -21.27
CA ALA A 562 4.15 14.40 -20.67
C ALA A 562 3.32 13.29 -21.33
N VAL A 563 3.19 13.33 -22.66
CA VAL A 563 2.42 12.34 -23.43
C VAL A 563 2.97 10.93 -23.23
N SER A 564 4.29 10.77 -23.23
CA SER A 564 4.92 9.46 -23.00
C SER A 564 4.67 8.92 -21.59
N THR A 565 4.74 9.77 -20.55
CA THR A 565 4.44 9.34 -19.18
C THR A 565 2.99 8.88 -19.03
N THR A 566 2.05 9.59 -19.67
CA THR A 566 0.63 9.23 -19.64
C THR A 566 0.39 7.91 -20.35
N ILE A 567 0.93 7.71 -21.56
CA ILE A 567 0.79 6.43 -22.30
C ILE A 567 1.32 5.25 -21.49
N LEU A 568 2.49 5.40 -20.87
CA LEU A 568 3.07 4.35 -20.01
C LEU A 568 2.18 4.06 -18.80
N GLY A 569 1.65 5.09 -18.14
CA GLY A 569 0.76 4.96 -16.99
C GLY A 569 -0.56 4.26 -17.34
N THR A 570 -1.21 4.71 -18.41
CA THR A 570 -2.48 4.15 -18.91
C THR A 570 -2.32 2.70 -19.37
N ASN A 571 -1.24 2.38 -20.09
CA ASN A 571 -0.94 1.01 -20.49
C ASN A 571 -0.63 0.11 -19.29
N LEU A 572 0.05 0.61 -18.26
CA LEU A 572 0.27 -0.17 -17.04
C LEU A 572 -1.06 -0.46 -16.31
N ALA A 573 -1.95 0.51 -16.24
CA ALA A 573 -3.29 0.34 -15.67
C ALA A 573 -4.12 -0.70 -16.44
N LEU A 574 -4.09 -0.65 -17.78
CA LEU A 574 -4.74 -1.65 -18.64
C LEU A 574 -4.17 -3.05 -18.47
N ARG A 575 -2.83 -3.17 -18.42
CA ARG A 575 -2.16 -4.46 -18.19
C ARG A 575 -2.61 -5.08 -16.86
N SER A 576 -2.63 -4.29 -15.78
CA SER A 576 -3.13 -4.74 -14.48
C SER A 576 -4.60 -5.14 -14.54
N PHE A 577 -5.45 -4.33 -15.19
CA PHE A 577 -6.88 -4.62 -15.36
C PHE A 577 -7.13 -5.95 -16.07
N PHE A 578 -6.46 -6.21 -17.19
CA PHE A 578 -6.64 -7.45 -17.95
C PHE A 578 -6.04 -8.69 -17.26
N CYS A 579 -4.88 -8.54 -16.61
CA CYS A 579 -4.25 -9.63 -15.86
C CYS A 579 -5.08 -10.07 -14.63
N ASP A 580 -5.80 -9.14 -14.00
CA ASP A 580 -6.66 -9.43 -12.85
C ASP A 580 -8.06 -9.91 -13.26
N GLY A 581 -8.52 -9.56 -14.47
CA GLY A 581 -9.90 -9.77 -14.91
C GLY A 581 -10.15 -10.94 -15.87
N ILE A 582 -9.14 -11.40 -16.62
CA ILE A 582 -9.30 -12.33 -17.75
C ILE A 582 -8.13 -13.34 -17.80
N PRO A 583 -8.33 -14.60 -18.28
CA PRO A 583 -7.24 -15.56 -18.44
C PRO A 583 -6.03 -15.03 -19.22
N LYS A 584 -4.81 -15.40 -18.77
CA LYS A 584 -3.52 -14.89 -19.31
C LYS A 584 -3.43 -14.93 -20.84
N ARG A 585 -3.91 -16.00 -21.49
CA ARG A 585 -3.85 -16.17 -22.96
C ARG A 585 -4.67 -15.12 -23.71
N ILE A 586 -5.81 -14.70 -23.15
CA ILE A 586 -6.70 -13.68 -23.73
C ILE A 586 -6.21 -12.27 -23.35
N SER A 587 -5.60 -12.11 -22.17
CA SER A 587 -5.12 -10.81 -21.67
C SER A 587 -4.11 -10.13 -22.59
N VAL A 588 -3.26 -10.90 -23.30
CA VAL A 588 -2.29 -10.37 -24.28
C VAL A 588 -3.01 -9.71 -25.45
N TRP A 589 -3.94 -10.42 -26.07
CA TRP A 589 -4.67 -9.94 -27.25
C TRP A 589 -5.63 -8.81 -26.90
N ALA A 590 -6.26 -8.87 -25.72
CA ALA A 590 -7.08 -7.78 -25.21
C ALA A 590 -6.25 -6.51 -24.98
N PHE A 591 -5.04 -6.64 -24.44
CA PHE A 591 -4.12 -5.52 -24.25
C PHE A 591 -3.62 -4.94 -25.60
N VAL A 592 -3.29 -5.79 -26.56
CA VAL A 592 -2.91 -5.37 -27.91
C VAL A 592 -4.07 -4.63 -28.59
N ALA A 593 -5.28 -5.18 -28.56
CA ALA A 593 -6.47 -4.52 -29.11
C ALA A 593 -6.73 -3.17 -28.43
N ALA A 594 -6.58 -3.11 -27.10
CA ALA A 594 -6.68 -1.89 -26.31
C ALA A 594 -5.61 -0.83 -26.62
N SER A 595 -4.54 -1.20 -27.32
CA SER A 595 -3.50 -0.26 -27.78
C SER A 595 -3.69 0.14 -29.25
N VAL A 596 -4.08 -0.81 -30.10
CA VAL A 596 -4.24 -0.60 -31.55
C VAL A 596 -5.51 0.17 -31.88
N LEU A 597 -6.64 -0.14 -31.23
CA LEU A 597 -7.91 0.54 -31.49
C LEU A 597 -7.83 2.05 -31.20
N PRO A 598 -7.27 2.50 -30.07
CA PRO A 598 -7.07 3.92 -29.83
C PRO A 598 -6.12 4.59 -30.83
N ALA A 599 -5.05 3.89 -31.26
CA ALA A 599 -4.12 4.42 -32.24
C ALA A 599 -4.81 4.66 -33.59
N ALA A 600 -5.65 3.72 -34.05
CA ALA A 600 -6.43 3.90 -35.28
C ALA A 600 -7.43 5.07 -35.16
N ALA A 601 -8.12 5.19 -34.02
CA ALA A 601 -9.06 6.29 -33.78
C ALA A 601 -8.36 7.66 -33.67
N SER A 602 -7.07 7.69 -33.36
CA SER A 602 -6.28 8.92 -33.24
C SER A 602 -6.01 9.62 -34.57
N PHE A 603 -6.26 8.97 -35.71
CA PHE A 603 -6.02 9.55 -37.05
C PHE A 603 -7.05 10.61 -37.47
N SER A 604 -8.05 10.90 -36.62
CA SER A 604 -9.03 11.94 -36.92
C SER A 604 -8.48 13.34 -36.57
N PRO A 605 -8.76 14.39 -37.39
CA PRO A 605 -8.17 15.73 -37.23
C PRO A 605 -8.48 16.41 -35.89
N ASP A 606 -9.54 15.97 -35.19
CA ASP A 606 -10.01 16.50 -33.91
C ASP A 606 -9.89 15.45 -32.78
N ALA A 607 -9.15 14.35 -32.99
CA ALA A 607 -9.08 13.22 -32.07
C ALA A 607 -8.67 13.62 -30.65
N PHE A 608 -7.70 14.54 -30.53
CA PHE A 608 -7.15 14.96 -29.25
C PHE A 608 -8.21 15.60 -28.33
N PHE A 609 -8.76 16.74 -28.76
CA PHE A 609 -9.76 17.47 -27.97
C PHE A 609 -11.08 16.70 -27.88
N GLY A 610 -11.49 16.02 -28.95
CA GLY A 610 -12.71 15.19 -28.93
C GLY A 610 -12.64 14.06 -27.91
N ALA A 611 -11.50 13.37 -27.82
CA ALA A 611 -11.32 12.29 -26.85
C ALA A 611 -11.18 12.80 -25.41
N ILE A 612 -10.52 13.95 -25.20
CA ILE A 612 -10.44 14.61 -23.89
C ILE A 612 -11.82 15.07 -23.41
N ASP A 613 -12.58 15.73 -24.27
CA ASP A 613 -13.95 16.16 -23.96
C ASP A 613 -14.83 14.97 -23.62
N PHE A 614 -14.76 13.89 -24.42
CA PHE A 614 -15.50 12.66 -24.16
C PHE A 614 -15.10 12.01 -22.84
N ALA A 615 -13.79 11.89 -22.58
CA ALA A 615 -13.26 11.28 -21.35
C ALA A 615 -13.68 12.05 -20.09
N GLY A 616 -13.69 13.38 -20.15
CA GLY A 616 -14.16 14.23 -19.06
C GLY A 616 -15.68 14.17 -18.88
N ALA A 617 -16.44 14.35 -19.97
CA ALA A 617 -17.90 14.41 -19.97
C ALA A 617 -18.53 13.12 -19.44
N TYR A 618 -18.09 11.95 -19.93
CA TYR A 618 -18.76 10.69 -19.61
C TYR A 618 -17.97 9.81 -18.62
N PRO A 619 -16.83 9.18 -18.97
CA PRO A 619 -16.20 8.24 -18.05
C PRO A 619 -15.76 8.87 -16.73
N VAL A 620 -15.08 10.02 -16.74
CA VAL A 620 -14.66 10.71 -15.50
C VAL A 620 -15.85 11.13 -14.67
N THR A 621 -16.85 11.80 -15.26
CA THR A 621 -18.01 12.28 -14.51
C THR A 621 -18.83 11.12 -13.95
N LEU A 622 -19.00 10.03 -14.71
CA LEU A 622 -19.73 8.85 -14.25
C LEU A 622 -18.96 8.07 -13.18
N LEU A 623 -17.65 7.86 -13.36
CA LEU A 623 -16.80 7.13 -12.41
C LEU A 623 -16.52 7.92 -11.15
N TRP A 624 -16.26 9.22 -11.23
CA TRP A 624 -15.77 10.00 -10.10
C TRP A 624 -16.81 10.96 -9.53
N GLY A 625 -17.76 11.41 -10.36
CA GLY A 625 -18.89 12.24 -9.96
C GLY A 625 -20.11 11.44 -9.51
N CYS A 626 -20.60 10.49 -10.31
CA CYS A 626 -21.85 9.76 -10.04
C CYS A 626 -21.68 8.50 -9.18
N ALA A 627 -20.68 7.67 -9.48
CA ALA A 627 -20.54 6.37 -8.83
C ALA A 627 -20.23 6.46 -7.32
N PRO A 628 -19.38 7.36 -6.80
CA PRO A 628 -19.16 7.49 -5.36
C PRO A 628 -20.41 7.89 -4.56
N PRO A 629 -21.21 8.92 -4.92
CA PRO A 629 -22.42 9.24 -4.19
C PRO A 629 -23.50 8.15 -4.33
N LEU A 630 -23.60 7.46 -5.47
CA LEU A 630 -24.49 6.29 -5.61
C LEU A 630 -24.13 5.18 -4.63
N MET A 631 -22.86 4.78 -4.59
CA MET A 631 -22.37 3.79 -3.63
C MET A 631 -22.56 4.25 -2.17
N ALA A 632 -22.45 5.56 -1.92
CA ALA A 632 -22.64 6.14 -0.60
C ALA A 632 -24.10 6.12 -0.14
N LEU A 633 -25.03 6.44 -1.04
CA LEU A 633 -26.46 6.36 -0.78
C LEU A 633 -26.90 4.92 -0.57
N ALA A 634 -26.39 3.97 -1.38
CA ALA A 634 -26.62 2.54 -1.21
C ALA A 634 -26.09 2.01 0.13
N ALA A 635 -25.02 2.60 0.66
CA ALA A 635 -24.48 2.26 1.98
C ALA A 635 -25.29 2.82 3.17
N LYS A 636 -26.40 3.53 2.91
CA LYS A 636 -27.24 4.30 3.85
C LYS A 636 -26.48 5.44 4.56
N PRO A 637 -26.81 6.72 4.27
CA PRO A 637 -26.13 7.87 4.88
C PRO A 637 -26.44 8.01 6.37
N ARG A 638 -25.47 8.50 7.16
CA ARG A 638 -25.59 8.62 8.63
C ARG A 638 -26.53 9.73 9.10
N SER A 639 -26.76 10.74 8.27
CA SER A 639 -27.57 11.88 8.62
C SER A 639 -28.37 12.37 7.41
N ARG A 640 -29.50 13.03 7.69
CA ARG A 640 -30.32 13.68 6.66
C ARG A 640 -29.52 14.72 5.85
N ARG A 641 -28.64 15.48 6.51
CA ARG A 641 -27.73 16.44 5.84
C ARG A 641 -26.77 15.77 4.86
N GLN A 642 -26.18 14.65 5.26
CA GLN A 642 -25.29 13.87 4.38
C GLN A 642 -26.06 13.29 3.19
N ALA A 643 -27.28 12.78 3.41
CA ALA A 643 -28.13 12.27 2.34
C ALA A 643 -28.46 13.36 1.30
N ILE A 644 -28.83 14.56 1.77
CA ILE A 644 -29.11 15.71 0.90
C ILE A 644 -27.87 16.10 0.10
N LEU A 645 -26.70 16.21 0.74
CA LEU A 645 -25.45 16.54 0.06
C LEU A 645 -25.09 15.53 -1.02
N LEU A 646 -25.20 14.22 -0.74
CA LEU A 646 -24.91 13.17 -1.71
C LEU A 646 -25.89 13.21 -2.90
N LYS A 647 -27.18 13.47 -2.65
CA LYS A 647 -28.18 13.66 -3.70
C LYS A 647 -27.90 14.89 -4.55
N LEU A 648 -27.44 15.99 -3.96
CA LEU A 648 -27.06 17.21 -4.69
C LEU A 648 -25.84 16.98 -5.58
N ILE A 649 -24.81 16.31 -5.07
CA ILE A 649 -23.61 15.96 -5.86
C ILE A 649 -23.99 15.04 -7.01
N LEU A 650 -24.81 14.02 -6.75
CA LEU A 650 -25.30 13.11 -7.79
C LEU A 650 -26.13 13.86 -8.84
N PHE A 651 -27.06 14.72 -8.41
CA PHE A 651 -27.87 15.53 -9.30
C PHE A 651 -27.02 16.44 -10.18
N ALA A 652 -26.06 17.18 -9.59
CA ALA A 652 -25.15 18.05 -10.34
C ALA A 652 -24.32 17.26 -11.36
N SER A 653 -23.83 16.06 -10.99
CA SER A 653 -23.05 15.21 -11.90
C SER A 653 -23.91 14.68 -13.06
N VAL A 654 -25.14 14.25 -12.79
CA VAL A 654 -26.08 13.80 -13.83
C VAL A 654 -26.49 14.94 -14.76
N VAL A 655 -26.75 16.13 -14.22
CA VAL A 655 -27.04 17.34 -15.01
C VAL A 655 -25.85 17.69 -15.90
N SER A 656 -24.62 17.62 -15.38
CA SER A 656 -23.41 17.85 -16.18
C SER A 656 -23.33 16.89 -17.38
N VAL A 657 -23.56 15.59 -17.16
CA VAL A 657 -23.58 14.58 -18.24
C VAL A 657 -24.71 14.88 -19.24
N ALA A 658 -25.91 15.23 -18.76
CA ALA A 658 -27.06 15.53 -19.61
C ALA A 658 -26.82 16.76 -20.49
N ILE A 659 -26.21 17.82 -19.95
CA ILE A 659 -25.82 19.01 -20.71
C ILE A 659 -24.81 18.64 -21.80
N CYS A 660 -23.77 17.87 -21.46
CA CYS A 660 -22.78 17.43 -22.44
C CYS A 660 -23.42 16.57 -23.55
N ALA A 661 -24.29 15.62 -23.18
CA ALA A 661 -25.01 14.79 -24.12
C ALA A 661 -25.92 15.61 -25.04
N ALA A 662 -26.66 16.58 -24.50
CA ALA A 662 -27.51 17.47 -25.31
C ALA A 662 -26.69 18.33 -26.27
N GLN A 663 -25.52 18.81 -25.86
CA GLN A 663 -24.59 19.52 -26.74
C GLN A 663 -24.06 18.61 -27.85
N ASP A 664 -23.69 17.36 -27.54
CA ASP A 664 -23.19 16.40 -28.53
C ASP A 664 -24.26 15.99 -29.53
N VAL A 665 -25.49 15.74 -29.08
CA VAL A 665 -26.65 15.49 -29.95
C VAL A 665 -26.95 16.70 -30.82
N GLY A 666 -26.94 17.91 -30.26
CA GLY A 666 -27.10 19.15 -31.01
C GLY A 666 -26.02 19.33 -32.10
N ARG A 667 -24.78 18.91 -31.83
CA ARG A 667 -23.71 18.88 -32.83
C ARG A 667 -23.95 17.85 -33.92
N LEU A 668 -24.35 16.63 -33.57
CA LEU A 668 -24.66 15.56 -34.54
C LEU A 668 -25.85 15.93 -35.44
N LEU A 669 -26.80 16.69 -34.92
CA LEU A 669 -27.98 17.17 -35.67
C LEU A 669 -27.71 18.49 -36.43
N GLY A 670 -26.50 19.05 -36.36
CA GLY A 670 -26.16 20.32 -37.04
C GLY A 670 -26.84 21.57 -36.46
N LEU A 671 -27.39 21.49 -35.24
CA LEU A 671 -28.22 22.54 -34.62
C LEU A 671 -27.41 23.59 -33.83
N GLN A 672 -26.08 23.46 -33.74
CA GLN A 672 -25.24 24.43 -33.04
C GLN A 672 -24.42 25.29 -34.00
N ALA A 673 -24.59 26.62 -33.90
CA ALA A 673 -23.63 27.58 -34.42
C ALA A 673 -22.30 27.44 -33.65
N ALA A 674 -21.18 27.44 -34.39
CA ALA A 674 -19.83 27.25 -33.91
C ALA A 674 -19.43 28.27 -32.81
N ALA A 675 -19.67 27.93 -31.55
CA ALA A 675 -19.26 28.73 -30.40
C ALA A 675 -18.67 27.82 -29.33
N ARG A 676 -17.43 27.38 -29.51
CA ARG A 676 -16.68 26.68 -28.45
C ARG A 676 -15.47 27.43 -27.91
N TRP A 677 -14.94 28.43 -28.62
CA TRP A 677 -13.73 29.16 -28.20
C TRP A 677 -13.67 30.59 -28.76
N ALA A 678 -14.71 31.40 -28.49
CA ALA A 678 -14.72 32.84 -28.79
C ALA A 678 -14.45 33.68 -27.54
#